data_AF-A0A2T6L6Z2-F1
#
_entry.id   AF-A0A2T6L6Z2-F1
#
_cell.length_a   1.000
_cell.length_b   1.000
_cell.length_c   1.000
_cell.angle_alpha   90.00
_cell.angle_beta   90.00
_cell.angle_gamma   90.00
#
_symmetry.space_group_name_H-M   'P 1'
#
loop_
_entity.id
_entity.type
_entity.pdbx_description
1 polymer ?
#
loop_
_entity_poly.entity_id
_entity_poly.type
_entity_poly.pdbx_seq_one_letter_code
_entity_poly.pdbx_strand_id
1 'polypeptide(L)'
;MARHAAQPTSRSGLRASVTRSVVGRTIILGVAPAIVLGGALAPTATAETLSPSLEPEGTSAPVAPEDSALPDAGTTAAEIDRVEVAAAPAAETTVVDDVTGSNPEEGAEAATVADGAVVLDTADTDGRLAGEIAVPEGFQTVGLSWPAEIDQVVPEMQVRTRAADGTWSEWSHLEKSTDDADAGTAVKTSTPVYVGEADAVQLATVEETAEFPEGMELSLVSSAQVTTAAATTAGTVAPSAATAGPTIITREEWGAAPRCLEPGTGPTWFPAEGGLKAAAVHHTVNPNDYATVAEAMQAIRNDQAYHQQTHGWCDIGYNFLVDKWGNIYEGADGSIEEPIIGAHTGGFNTSTVGVAMLGTYTTEAGVTPAAAQQDGVAKIIGSRLSEYGVNPDESVVLTAAAHTDGGRYYTGDQVTLPRVFGHRDTHQTECPGELAYPLLSTIQDQAASYARQYTEVAEQYNNFVQAMYQDYLGREATATDIESWAYRVSVDGQGVLADGMAKSDNYRKVRITAAFQATLGYTPSATQTANYLSQVKQKTRTIDEIEPFLMGTSTYYKHVGSTDAKYVTALYQHILHRPPTSDQLNHWIPRLATLGRAGVVNALWDNPQAVRLRVVATYQHYLGVAPTTAQADTWVKRLTAGTGEDEATLRRAIVVTAKYLANADLRY
;
A
#
# COMPACT_ATOMS: atom_id res chain seq x y z
N MET A 1 -7.77 13.71 57.98
CA MET A 1 -9.07 13.17 58.46
C MET A 1 -9.27 11.78 57.87
N ALA A 2 -9.50 10.79 58.74
CA ALA A 2 -9.98 9.40 58.56
C ALA A 2 -9.86 8.71 57.17
N ARG A 3 -9.02 7.68 57.01
CA ARG A 3 -9.26 6.23 57.31
C ARG A 3 -10.43 5.61 56.50
N HIS A 4 -10.12 4.67 55.59
CA HIS A 4 -10.27 3.23 55.86
C HIS A 4 -9.84 2.33 54.68
N ALA A 5 -9.06 1.31 55.01
CA ALA A 5 -8.84 0.09 54.25
C ALA A 5 -10.02 -0.89 54.44
N ALA A 6 -10.29 -1.74 53.43
CA ALA A 6 -10.61 -3.17 53.55
C ALA A 6 -11.22 -3.74 52.25
N GLN A 7 -10.54 -4.72 51.65
CA GLN A 7 -11.21 -5.95 51.16
C GLN A 7 -11.25 -6.96 52.34
N PRO A 8 -11.92 -8.14 52.27
CA PRO A 8 -12.87 -8.69 51.29
C PRO A 8 -14.15 -9.25 51.96
N THR A 9 -15.22 -9.57 51.20
CA THR A 9 -16.19 -10.60 51.63
C THR A 9 -16.70 -11.41 50.45
N SER A 10 -16.59 -12.73 50.61
CA SER A 10 -17.19 -13.75 49.76
C SER A 10 -18.72 -13.67 49.80
N ARG A 11 -19.37 -13.76 48.65
CA ARG A 11 -20.71 -14.34 48.55
C ARG A 11 -20.78 -15.33 47.40
N SER A 12 -20.75 -16.59 47.79
CA SER A 12 -21.37 -17.71 47.10
C SER A 12 -22.80 -17.35 46.68
N GLY A 13 -23.08 -17.38 45.39
CA GLY A 13 -24.41 -17.20 44.82
C GLY A 13 -24.56 -18.09 43.59
N LEU A 14 -25.08 -19.30 43.83
CA LEU A 14 -25.67 -20.25 42.89
C LEU A 14 -25.42 -20.01 41.39
N ARG A 15 -24.52 -20.81 40.80
CA ARG A 15 -24.61 -21.16 39.37
C ARG A 15 -25.90 -21.94 39.16
N ALA A 16 -26.93 -21.26 38.67
CA ALA A 16 -28.05 -21.94 38.04
C ALA A 16 -27.51 -22.58 36.75
N SER A 17 -27.30 -23.90 36.82
CA SER A 17 -27.17 -24.75 35.65
C SER A 17 -28.47 -24.67 34.85
N VAL A 18 -28.54 -23.72 33.91
CA VAL A 18 -29.50 -23.83 32.81
C VAL A 18 -28.91 -24.85 31.84
N THR A 19 -29.23 -26.12 32.10
CA THR A 19 -29.29 -27.14 31.04
C THR A 19 -30.19 -26.57 29.95
N ARG A 20 -29.60 -26.00 28.89
CA ARG A 20 -30.29 -25.82 27.62
C ARG A 20 -30.58 -27.23 27.10
N SER A 21 -31.77 -27.72 27.43
CA SER A 21 -32.42 -28.75 26.64
C SER A 21 -32.46 -28.22 25.21
N VAL A 22 -31.56 -28.72 24.37
CA VAL A 22 -31.69 -28.61 22.92
C VAL A 22 -32.86 -29.50 22.56
N VAL A 23 -34.06 -28.96 22.71
CA VAL A 23 -35.20 -29.44 21.96
C VAL A 23 -34.82 -29.17 20.52
N GLY A 24 -34.42 -30.23 19.81
CA GLY A 24 -34.21 -30.20 18.37
C GLY A 24 -35.47 -29.69 17.70
N ARG A 25 -35.55 -28.37 17.51
CA ARG A 25 -36.45 -27.77 16.56
C ARG A 25 -35.81 -28.01 15.21
N THR A 26 -36.27 -29.07 14.55
CA THR A 26 -36.26 -29.16 13.10
C THR A 26 -36.97 -27.92 12.57
N ILE A 27 -36.21 -26.85 12.33
CA ILE A 27 -36.66 -25.73 11.51
C ILE A 27 -36.46 -26.22 10.08
N ILE A 28 -37.57 -26.57 9.44
CA ILE A 28 -37.66 -26.72 8.00
C ILE A 28 -37.30 -25.34 7.43
N LEU A 29 -36.05 -25.18 6.98
CA LEU A 29 -35.60 -24.04 6.20
C LEU A 29 -36.40 -24.04 4.91
N GLY A 30 -37.43 -23.19 4.88
CA GLY A 30 -38.12 -22.83 3.66
C GLY A 30 -37.12 -22.16 2.74
N VAL A 31 -36.60 -22.92 1.77
CA VAL A 31 -36.11 -22.38 0.52
C VAL A 31 -37.22 -21.49 -0.03
N ALA A 32 -37.02 -20.17 -0.05
CA ALA A 32 -37.86 -19.28 -0.82
C ALA A 32 -37.67 -19.67 -2.29
N PRO A 33 -38.67 -20.27 -2.95
CA PRO A 33 -38.55 -20.62 -4.35
C PRO A 33 -38.70 -19.32 -5.16
N ALA A 34 -37.86 -19.16 -6.19
CA ALA A 34 -38.35 -18.56 -7.41
C ALA A 34 -39.69 -19.24 -7.74
N ILE A 35 -40.77 -18.47 -7.85
CA ILE A 35 -42.10 -19.00 -8.15
C ILE A 35 -42.05 -19.70 -9.51
N VAL A 36 -42.00 -21.04 -9.50
CA VAL A 36 -42.46 -21.91 -10.59
C VAL A 36 -43.23 -23.06 -9.94
N LEU A 37 -44.54 -23.09 -10.14
CA LEU A 37 -45.40 -24.23 -9.82
C LEU A 37 -45.10 -25.40 -10.78
N GLY A 38 -44.96 -26.62 -10.25
CA GLY A 38 -45.25 -27.85 -11.01
C GLY A 38 -44.42 -29.10 -10.71
N GLY A 39 -44.84 -29.86 -9.68
CA GLY A 39 -44.78 -31.32 -9.49
C GLY A 39 -43.79 -32.24 -10.24
N ALA A 40 -43.01 -33.03 -9.46
CA ALA A 40 -43.10 -34.50 -9.33
C ALA A 40 -41.73 -35.23 -9.19
N LEU A 41 -41.58 -35.88 -8.03
CA LEU A 41 -40.93 -37.18 -7.71
C LEU A 41 -39.42 -37.39 -7.98
N ALA A 42 -38.68 -37.60 -6.88
CA ALA A 42 -37.46 -38.39 -6.82
C ALA A 42 -37.60 -39.49 -5.74
N PRO A 43 -37.04 -40.70 -5.92
CA PRO A 43 -36.96 -41.70 -4.87
C PRO A 43 -35.69 -41.54 -4.01
N THR A 44 -35.81 -42.09 -2.80
CA THR A 44 -34.92 -42.06 -1.65
C THR A 44 -33.63 -42.87 -1.81
N ALA A 45 -32.56 -42.43 -1.14
CA ALA A 45 -31.45 -43.28 -0.72
C ALA A 45 -30.88 -42.79 0.64
N THR A 46 -30.81 -43.73 1.57
CA THR A 46 -30.30 -43.67 2.94
C THR A 46 -28.79 -43.92 3.01
N ALA A 47 -28.20 -43.57 4.18
CA ALA A 47 -26.92 -43.99 4.77
C ALA A 47 -25.88 -42.85 4.86
N GLU A 48 -25.04 -42.71 5.88
CA GLU A 48 -24.87 -43.33 7.19
C GLU A 48 -23.93 -42.40 7.99
N THR A 49 -24.09 -42.40 9.30
CA THR A 49 -23.23 -41.73 10.30
C THR A 49 -21.86 -42.39 10.39
N LEU A 50 -20.78 -41.60 10.39
CA LEU A 50 -19.52 -41.93 11.07
C LEU A 50 -18.86 -40.65 11.61
N SER A 51 -18.88 -40.49 12.93
CA SER A 51 -17.93 -39.64 13.66
C SER A 51 -16.68 -40.46 14.01
N PRO A 52 -15.51 -39.81 14.09
CA PRO A 52 -14.62 -40.09 15.20
C PRO A 52 -14.21 -38.82 15.95
N SER A 53 -14.20 -38.98 17.27
CA SER A 53 -13.73 -38.09 18.31
C SER A 53 -12.20 -38.11 18.37
N LEU A 54 -11.56 -36.95 18.52
CA LEU A 54 -10.28 -36.75 19.22
C LEU A 54 -10.20 -35.30 19.73
N GLU A 55 -10.45 -35.11 21.03
CA GLU A 55 -9.62 -34.21 21.85
C GLU A 55 -8.35 -35.02 22.25
N PRO A 56 -7.19 -34.45 22.69
CA PRO A 56 -7.09 -33.21 23.46
C PRO A 56 -5.78 -32.39 23.28
N GLU A 57 -5.64 -31.38 24.14
CA GLU A 57 -4.40 -30.77 24.69
C GLU A 57 -3.83 -29.50 24.05
N GLY A 58 -3.69 -28.47 24.92
CA GLY A 58 -2.58 -27.52 24.83
C GLY A 58 -2.93 -26.05 24.62
N THR A 59 -3.72 -25.42 25.50
CA THR A 59 -3.73 -23.95 25.56
C THR A 59 -2.45 -23.45 26.23
N SER A 60 -1.46 -23.04 25.43
CA SER A 60 -0.39 -22.14 25.88
C SER A 60 -0.92 -20.70 25.91
N ALA A 61 -0.54 -19.98 26.96
CA ALA A 61 -0.77 -18.54 27.12
C ALA A 61 -0.12 -17.74 25.97
N PRO A 62 -0.60 -16.51 25.67
CA PRO A 62 -0.01 -15.70 24.62
C PRO A 62 1.42 -15.31 24.98
N VAL A 63 2.35 -15.59 24.06
CA VAL A 63 3.76 -15.20 24.11
C VAL A 63 3.86 -13.79 23.52
N ALA A 64 4.65 -12.91 24.15
CA ALA A 64 4.94 -11.58 23.63
C ALA A 64 5.69 -11.69 22.27
N PRO A 65 5.55 -10.72 21.35
CA PRO A 65 6.38 -10.73 20.13
C PRO A 65 7.85 -10.57 20.54
N GLU A 66 8.72 -11.49 20.12
CA GLU A 66 10.17 -11.36 20.27
C GLU A 66 10.80 -10.88 18.95
N ASP A 67 11.69 -9.90 19.03
CA ASP A 67 12.52 -9.40 17.92
C ASP A 67 13.52 -10.45 17.41
N SER A 68 14.33 -10.07 16.42
CA SER A 68 15.43 -10.88 15.88
C SER A 68 16.31 -11.54 16.97
N ALA A 69 16.99 -12.64 16.62
CA ALA A 69 17.81 -13.42 17.55
C ALA A 69 19.27 -12.90 17.69
N LEU A 70 19.57 -11.66 17.28
CA LEU A 70 20.92 -11.11 17.46
C LEU A 70 21.08 -10.64 18.91
N PRO A 71 22.25 -10.85 19.53
CA PRO A 71 22.51 -10.22 20.81
C PRO A 71 22.71 -8.72 20.62
N ASP A 72 22.24 -7.91 21.59
CA ASP A 72 22.49 -6.46 21.64
C ASP A 72 23.98 -6.18 21.36
N ALA A 73 24.27 -5.49 20.27
CA ALA A 73 25.63 -5.10 19.92
C ALA A 73 26.11 -3.91 20.79
N GLY A 74 25.18 -3.23 21.46
CA GLY A 74 25.42 -1.95 22.12
C GLY A 74 25.59 -0.81 21.11
N THR A 75 25.55 0.43 21.60
CA THR A 75 25.73 1.60 20.73
C THR A 75 27.21 1.81 20.43
N THR A 76 27.67 1.46 19.23
CA THR A 76 28.97 1.90 18.71
C THR A 76 28.72 2.97 17.66
N ALA A 77 28.82 4.24 18.06
CA ALA A 77 28.62 5.36 17.15
C ALA A 77 29.70 5.37 16.06
N ALA A 78 29.30 5.69 14.83
CA ALA A 78 30.25 5.99 13.77
C ALA A 78 30.96 7.32 14.07
N GLU A 79 32.25 7.37 13.74
CA GLU A 79 33.08 8.57 13.81
C GLU A 79 32.99 9.32 12.47
N ILE A 80 33.12 10.65 12.53
CA ILE A 80 33.10 11.50 11.34
C ILE A 80 34.23 12.51 11.37
N ASP A 81 35.05 12.49 10.33
CA ASP A 81 36.05 13.51 10.06
C ASP A 81 35.50 14.48 9.03
N ARG A 82 35.43 15.76 9.42
CA ARG A 82 35.06 16.83 8.51
C ARG A 82 36.29 17.59 8.07
N VAL A 83 36.42 17.69 6.76
CA VAL A 83 37.53 18.39 6.14
C VAL A 83 36.99 19.54 5.32
N GLU A 84 37.45 20.75 5.63
CA GLU A 84 37.16 21.93 4.82
C GLU A 84 37.70 21.72 3.41
N VAL A 85 36.90 22.02 2.39
CA VAL A 85 37.36 22.01 1.00
C VAL A 85 37.64 23.46 0.61
N ALA A 86 38.93 23.78 0.47
CA ALA A 86 39.39 25.11 0.13
C ALA A 86 39.16 25.40 -1.36
N ALA A 87 38.72 26.63 -1.66
CA ALA A 87 38.62 27.10 -3.03
C ALA A 87 39.98 27.02 -3.75
N ALA A 88 39.96 26.64 -5.03
CA ALA A 88 41.17 26.64 -5.85
C ALA A 88 41.76 28.07 -5.87
N PRO A 89 43.09 28.25 -5.70
CA PRO A 89 43.68 29.58 -5.71
C PRO A 89 43.41 30.25 -7.06
N ALA A 90 42.82 31.45 -7.04
CA ALA A 90 42.65 32.25 -8.23
C ALA A 90 44.03 32.42 -8.90
N ALA A 91 44.13 32.04 -10.17
CA ALA A 91 45.37 32.24 -10.92
C ALA A 91 45.67 33.75 -10.96
N GLU A 92 46.63 34.21 -10.16
CA GLU A 92 47.16 35.56 -10.28
C GLU A 92 47.83 35.70 -11.64
N THR A 93 47.10 36.21 -12.63
CA THR A 93 47.70 36.79 -13.82
C THR A 93 48.40 38.08 -13.39
N THR A 94 49.64 37.96 -12.93
CA THR A 94 50.54 39.10 -12.80
C THR A 94 50.85 39.60 -14.21
N VAL A 95 50.05 40.56 -14.66
CA VAL A 95 50.42 41.40 -15.80
C VAL A 95 51.54 42.31 -15.31
N VAL A 96 52.78 41.91 -15.57
CA VAL A 96 53.95 42.76 -15.37
C VAL A 96 53.95 43.78 -16.51
N ASP A 97 53.31 44.92 -16.31
CA ASP A 97 53.55 46.11 -17.13
C ASP A 97 54.69 46.93 -16.49
N ASP A 98 55.71 47.18 -17.29
CA ASP A 98 56.95 47.87 -16.94
C ASP A 98 56.76 49.41 -16.82
N VAL A 99 57.58 49.99 -15.93
CA VAL A 99 58.06 51.38 -15.85
C VAL A 99 57.36 52.43 -14.93
N THR A 100 58.08 52.67 -13.82
CA THR A 100 58.30 53.92 -13.03
C THR A 100 57.33 54.40 -11.95
N GLY A 101 57.73 54.21 -10.68
CA GLY A 101 57.37 55.10 -9.56
C GLY A 101 57.38 54.44 -8.17
N SER A 102 58.45 54.68 -7.39
CA SER A 102 58.57 54.70 -5.91
C SER A 102 57.57 53.91 -5.01
N ASN A 103 58.12 52.91 -4.29
CA ASN A 103 57.74 52.26 -3.00
C ASN A 103 56.52 52.85 -2.21
N PRO A 104 55.63 52.05 -1.58
CA PRO A 104 56.02 51.08 -0.55
C PRO A 104 55.32 49.72 -0.53
N GLU A 105 56.05 48.76 0.06
CA GLU A 105 55.57 47.63 0.86
C GLU A 105 54.08 47.65 1.24
N GLU A 106 53.29 46.81 0.58
CA GLU A 106 52.11 46.21 1.19
C GLU A 106 52.08 44.76 0.69
N GLY A 107 52.53 43.85 1.54
CA GLY A 107 52.53 42.42 1.24
C GLY A 107 51.10 41.96 1.09
N ALA A 108 50.78 41.37 -0.05
CA ALA A 108 49.59 40.54 -0.20
C ALA A 108 49.69 39.40 0.83
N GLU A 109 48.82 39.43 1.85
CA GLU A 109 48.56 38.26 2.67
C GLU A 109 47.91 37.22 1.75
N ALA A 110 48.71 36.21 1.35
CA ALA A 110 48.16 34.97 0.84
C ALA A 110 47.19 34.42 1.90
N ALA A 111 45.94 34.17 1.50
CA ALA A 111 44.99 33.47 2.34
C ALA A 111 45.64 32.17 2.83
N THR A 112 45.82 32.06 4.14
CA THR A 112 46.43 30.88 4.74
C THR A 112 45.36 29.78 4.75
N VAL A 113 45.50 28.81 3.85
CA VAL A 113 44.69 27.59 3.85
C VAL A 113 44.88 26.92 5.21
N ALA A 114 43.78 26.52 5.86
CA ALA A 114 43.83 25.82 7.13
C ALA A 114 44.60 24.50 7.00
N ASP A 115 45.40 24.17 8.02
CA ASP A 115 46.13 22.90 8.08
C ASP A 115 45.14 21.73 8.04
N GLY A 116 45.21 20.90 6.99
CA GLY A 116 44.32 19.75 6.77
C GLY A 116 43.18 19.92 5.77
N ALA A 117 42.98 21.09 5.14
CA ALA A 117 41.93 21.29 4.12
C ALA A 117 42.22 20.52 2.81
N VAL A 118 41.18 20.06 2.10
CA VAL A 118 41.31 19.59 0.71
C VAL A 118 41.53 20.82 -0.17
N VAL A 119 42.66 20.92 -0.85
CA VAL A 119 42.88 21.96 -1.87
C VAL A 119 42.72 21.32 -3.24
N LEU A 120 41.79 21.84 -4.06
CA LEU A 120 41.61 21.41 -5.45
C LEU A 120 42.62 22.13 -6.37
N ASP A 121 43.93 21.91 -6.16
CA ASP A 121 45.01 22.59 -6.89
C ASP A 121 45.74 21.70 -7.91
N THR A 122 45.35 20.43 -8.01
CA THR A 122 45.89 19.50 -9.00
C THR A 122 44.92 19.29 -10.16
N ALA A 123 45.43 18.86 -11.31
CA ALA A 123 44.60 18.38 -12.39
C ALA A 123 44.60 16.85 -12.37
N ASP A 124 43.43 16.22 -12.45
CA ASP A 124 43.31 14.77 -12.63
C ASP A 124 43.86 14.34 -14.01
N THR A 125 43.80 13.04 -14.30
CA THR A 125 44.29 12.49 -15.59
C THR A 125 43.55 13.02 -16.82
N ASP A 126 42.36 13.60 -16.64
CA ASP A 126 41.52 14.18 -17.68
C ASP A 126 41.60 15.73 -17.71
N GLY A 127 42.37 16.34 -16.79
CA GLY A 127 42.55 17.79 -16.72
C GLY A 127 41.59 18.54 -15.79
N ARG A 128 40.75 17.84 -15.01
CA ARG A 128 39.78 18.44 -14.07
C ARG A 128 40.46 18.88 -12.77
N LEU A 129 39.97 19.94 -12.16
CA LEU A 129 40.41 20.34 -10.82
C LEU A 129 40.12 19.22 -9.81
N ALA A 130 41.18 18.75 -9.13
CA ALA A 130 41.11 17.66 -8.19
C ALA A 130 41.98 17.94 -6.95
N GLY A 131 41.55 17.38 -5.82
CA GLY A 131 42.29 17.41 -4.56
C GLY A 131 42.30 16.03 -3.93
N GLU A 132 43.42 15.67 -3.30
CA GLU A 132 43.62 14.38 -2.65
C GLU A 132 43.83 14.56 -1.15
N ILE A 133 43.22 13.68 -0.36
CA ILE A 133 43.55 13.52 1.06
C ILE A 133 43.87 12.07 1.35
N ALA A 134 45.01 11.86 2.02
CA ALA A 134 45.35 10.59 2.64
C ALA A 134 44.73 10.53 4.05
N VAL A 135 44.08 9.41 4.34
CA VAL A 135 43.37 9.15 5.60
C VAL A 135 43.90 7.83 6.17
N PRO A 136 45.07 7.83 6.84
CA PRO A 136 45.73 6.60 7.26
C PRO A 136 44.92 5.73 8.22
N GLU A 137 43.99 6.34 8.96
CA GLU A 137 43.08 5.63 9.89
C GLU A 137 41.93 4.93 9.17
N GLY A 138 41.69 5.31 7.92
CA GLY A 138 40.67 4.75 7.03
C GLY A 138 39.27 5.34 7.24
N PHE A 139 38.42 5.18 6.23
CA PHE A 139 37.01 5.55 6.25
C PHE A 139 36.20 4.59 5.37
N GLN A 140 34.88 4.57 5.53
CA GLN A 140 34.01 3.70 4.71
C GLN A 140 32.88 4.43 3.98
N THR A 141 32.61 5.69 4.29
CA THR A 141 31.61 6.49 3.57
C THR A 141 32.11 7.90 3.35
N VAL A 142 31.78 8.47 2.18
CA VAL A 142 32.11 9.84 1.81
C VAL A 142 30.85 10.61 1.41
N GLY A 143 30.80 11.89 1.73
CA GLY A 143 29.79 12.81 1.22
C GLY A 143 30.21 14.26 1.39
N LEU A 144 29.44 15.18 0.83
CA LEU A 144 29.70 16.61 0.89
C LEU A 144 28.56 17.35 1.58
N SER A 145 28.87 18.43 2.26
CA SER A 145 27.87 19.36 2.80
C SER A 145 28.22 20.80 2.51
N TRP A 146 27.20 21.65 2.44
CA TRP A 146 27.35 23.09 2.22
C TRP A 146 26.19 23.88 2.84
N PRO A 147 26.38 25.18 3.15
CA PRO A 147 25.30 26.07 3.56
C PRO A 147 24.22 26.19 2.48
N ALA A 148 22.94 26.20 2.88
CA ALA A 148 21.83 26.32 1.94
C ALA A 148 21.88 27.61 1.10
N GLU A 149 22.55 28.66 1.58
CA GLU A 149 22.71 29.94 0.88
C GLU A 149 23.55 29.85 -0.39
N ILE A 150 24.48 28.89 -0.47
CA ILE A 150 25.36 28.70 -1.63
C ILE A 150 24.91 27.57 -2.56
N ASP A 151 23.80 26.92 -2.24
CA ASP A 151 23.32 25.73 -2.95
C ASP A 151 23.18 25.90 -4.47
N GLN A 152 22.76 27.08 -4.91
CA GLN A 152 22.55 27.38 -6.34
C GLN A 152 23.84 27.52 -7.14
N VAL A 153 25.00 27.60 -6.48
CA VAL A 153 26.32 27.75 -7.12
C VAL A 153 27.21 26.53 -6.91
N VAL A 154 26.73 25.46 -6.24
CA VAL A 154 27.47 24.21 -6.09
C VAL A 154 27.44 23.42 -7.40
N PRO A 155 28.59 23.10 -8.01
CA PRO A 155 28.64 22.31 -9.23
C PRO A 155 28.40 20.82 -8.97
N GLU A 156 28.20 20.04 -10.04
CA GLU A 156 28.21 18.58 -9.94
C GLU A 156 29.61 18.09 -9.53
N MET A 157 29.65 17.20 -8.54
CA MET A 157 30.88 16.72 -7.90
C MET A 157 31.01 15.20 -8.07
N GLN A 158 32.25 14.74 -8.12
CA GLN A 158 32.58 13.32 -8.19
C GLN A 158 33.73 12.98 -7.26
N VAL A 159 33.74 11.72 -6.80
CA VAL A 159 34.72 11.19 -5.87
C VAL A 159 35.29 9.88 -6.39
N ARG A 160 36.56 9.62 -6.09
CA ARG A 160 37.10 8.26 -6.12
C ARG A 160 37.92 8.01 -4.86
N THR A 161 38.02 6.75 -4.45
CA THR A 161 38.70 6.38 -3.22
C THR A 161 39.75 5.32 -3.47
N ARG A 162 40.74 5.26 -2.59
CA ARG A 162 41.81 4.25 -2.65
C ARG A 162 41.57 3.22 -1.57
N ALA A 163 41.49 1.95 -1.97
CA ALA A 163 41.46 0.84 -1.04
C ALA A 163 42.83 0.67 -0.35
N ALA A 164 42.86 -0.02 0.79
CA ALA A 164 44.08 -0.27 1.55
C ALA A 164 45.17 -1.04 0.78
N ASP A 165 44.82 -1.71 -0.33
CA ASP A 165 45.78 -2.36 -1.24
C ASP A 165 46.43 -1.40 -2.26
N GLY A 166 46.06 -0.12 -2.22
CA GLY A 166 46.54 0.94 -3.11
C GLY A 166 45.74 1.11 -4.40
N THR A 167 44.69 0.31 -4.63
CA THR A 167 43.85 0.39 -5.83
C THR A 167 42.87 1.55 -5.73
N TRP A 168 42.83 2.40 -6.75
CA TRP A 168 41.82 3.46 -6.87
C TRP A 168 40.54 2.92 -7.52
N SER A 169 39.39 3.34 -7.00
CA SER A 169 38.10 3.12 -7.65
C SER A 169 37.99 3.92 -8.95
N GLU A 170 37.01 3.56 -9.77
CA GLU A 170 36.47 4.47 -10.78
C GLU A 170 35.84 5.70 -10.09
N TRP A 171 35.66 6.78 -10.84
CA TRP A 171 34.95 7.96 -10.36
C TRP A 171 33.46 7.68 -10.17
N SER A 172 32.90 8.14 -9.06
CA SER A 172 31.48 8.08 -8.73
C SER A 172 30.93 9.48 -8.53
N HIS A 173 29.75 9.77 -9.08
CA HIS A 173 29.05 11.03 -8.86
C HIS A 173 28.61 11.12 -7.38
N LEU A 174 28.80 12.28 -6.77
CA LEU A 174 28.17 12.68 -5.51
C LEU A 174 26.88 13.46 -5.81
N GLU A 175 25.79 12.75 -6.04
CA GLU A 175 24.49 13.37 -6.35
C GLU A 175 24.01 14.23 -5.18
N LYS A 176 23.47 15.42 -5.47
CA LYS A 176 22.81 16.24 -4.44
C LYS A 176 21.63 15.48 -3.83
N SER A 177 21.54 15.45 -2.50
CA SER A 177 20.41 14.84 -1.81
C SER A 177 19.12 15.63 -2.04
N THR A 178 18.05 14.90 -2.34
CA THR A 178 16.67 15.43 -2.40
C THR A 178 15.84 15.05 -1.18
N ASP A 179 16.39 14.22 -0.29
CA ASP A 179 15.76 13.84 0.96
C ASP A 179 15.90 15.01 1.93
N ASP A 180 14.79 15.45 2.53
CA ASP A 180 14.78 16.58 3.46
C ASP A 180 13.61 16.43 4.45
N ALA A 181 13.77 17.02 5.62
CA ALA A 181 12.66 17.21 6.54
C ALA A 181 11.63 18.16 5.90
N ASP A 182 10.35 18.03 6.26
CA ASP A 182 9.28 18.89 5.69
C ASP A 182 9.52 20.39 5.97
N ALA A 183 10.26 20.73 7.03
CA ALA A 183 10.61 22.12 7.37
C ALA A 183 11.89 22.62 6.66
N GLY A 184 12.59 21.74 5.94
CA GLY A 184 13.91 22.00 5.37
C GLY A 184 15.05 22.04 6.40
N THR A 185 16.28 21.94 5.91
CA THR A 185 17.52 22.08 6.68
C THR A 185 18.33 23.31 6.27
N ALA A 186 19.13 23.84 7.21
CA ALA A 186 20.08 24.93 6.95
C ALA A 186 21.35 24.46 6.20
N VAL A 187 21.62 23.15 6.23
CA VAL A 187 22.75 22.50 5.57
C VAL A 187 22.20 21.62 4.46
N LYS A 188 22.77 21.75 3.26
CA LYS A 188 22.51 20.88 2.11
C LYS A 188 23.64 19.87 1.99
N THR A 189 23.32 18.70 1.43
CA THR A 189 24.22 17.55 1.40
C THR A 189 24.18 16.85 0.05
N SER A 190 25.25 16.12 -0.27
CA SER A 190 25.18 15.04 -1.25
C SER A 190 24.49 13.82 -0.64
N THR A 191 24.11 12.86 -1.47
CA THR A 191 23.87 11.50 -1.00
C THR A 191 25.20 10.92 -0.49
N PRO A 192 25.21 10.22 0.66
CA PRO A 192 26.42 9.53 1.11
C PRO A 192 26.71 8.34 0.21
N VAL A 193 28.00 8.11 -0.07
CA VAL A 193 28.45 6.95 -0.85
C VAL A 193 29.31 6.08 0.07
N TYR A 194 28.83 4.90 0.42
CA TYR A 194 29.66 3.87 1.04
C TYR A 194 30.69 3.36 0.01
N VAL A 195 31.95 3.28 0.39
CA VAL A 195 33.08 2.95 -0.50
C VAL A 195 33.86 1.72 -0.02
N GLY A 196 33.40 1.07 1.06
CA GLY A 196 34.18 0.04 1.75
C GLY A 196 35.43 0.63 2.40
N GLU A 197 36.36 -0.21 2.87
CA GLU A 197 37.57 0.26 3.56
C GLU A 197 38.51 1.03 2.61
N ALA A 198 38.58 2.35 2.78
CA ALA A 198 39.42 3.26 1.99
C ALA A 198 40.40 4.04 2.86
N ASP A 199 41.59 4.34 2.33
CA ASP A 199 42.67 5.06 3.03
C ASP A 199 43.08 6.38 2.35
N ALA A 200 42.43 6.72 1.24
CA ALA A 200 42.55 8.01 0.58
C ALA A 200 41.30 8.33 -0.25
N VAL A 201 41.08 9.63 -0.47
CA VAL A 201 39.96 10.16 -1.25
C VAL A 201 40.47 11.22 -2.22
N GLN A 202 39.92 11.22 -3.43
CA GLN A 202 40.06 12.31 -4.38
C GLN A 202 38.70 12.87 -4.73
N LEU A 203 38.60 14.19 -4.70
CA LEU A 203 37.42 14.95 -5.05
C LEU A 203 37.70 15.76 -6.32
N ALA A 204 36.76 15.80 -7.25
CA ALA A 204 36.84 16.63 -8.45
C ALA A 204 35.46 17.16 -8.87
N THR A 205 35.45 18.29 -9.58
CA THR A 205 34.25 18.74 -10.30
C THR A 205 33.98 17.81 -11.50
N VAL A 206 32.72 17.68 -11.91
CA VAL A 206 32.39 16.98 -13.17
C VAL A 206 32.74 17.86 -14.36
N GLU A 207 32.47 19.16 -14.26
CA GLU A 207 32.82 20.15 -15.28
C GLU A 207 34.25 20.70 -15.07
N GLU A 208 35.08 20.64 -16.12
CA GLU A 208 36.52 21.02 -16.08
C GLU A 208 36.79 22.45 -15.61
N THR A 209 35.87 23.39 -15.89
CA THR A 209 36.05 24.82 -15.59
C THR A 209 35.19 25.32 -14.43
N ALA A 210 34.46 24.42 -13.75
CA ALA A 210 33.63 24.83 -12.62
C ALA A 210 34.53 25.22 -11.44
N GLU A 211 34.23 26.37 -10.83
CA GLU A 211 34.89 26.80 -9.60
C GLU A 211 34.22 26.12 -8.40
N PHE A 212 35.03 25.87 -7.37
CA PHE A 212 34.56 25.25 -6.14
C PHE A 212 34.23 26.34 -5.12
N PRO A 213 32.97 26.46 -4.66
CA PRO A 213 32.56 27.54 -3.77
C PRO A 213 33.13 27.35 -2.35
N GLU A 214 33.44 28.46 -1.68
CA GLU A 214 33.85 28.45 -0.27
C GLU A 214 32.71 27.94 0.63
N GLY A 215 33.08 27.23 1.71
CA GLY A 215 32.13 26.75 2.72
C GLY A 215 31.60 25.33 2.52
N MET A 216 32.11 24.58 1.53
CA MET A 216 31.84 23.15 1.44
C MET A 216 32.73 22.34 2.38
N GLU A 217 32.17 21.28 2.95
CA GLU A 217 32.87 20.33 3.83
C GLU A 217 32.77 18.92 3.25
N LEU A 218 33.91 18.23 3.19
CA LEU A 218 34.00 16.80 2.94
C LEU A 218 33.79 16.05 4.25
N SER A 219 32.84 15.12 4.27
CA SER A 219 32.56 14.25 5.40
C SER A 219 33.07 12.85 5.10
N LEU A 220 33.95 12.35 5.95
CA LEU A 220 34.48 10.99 5.91
C LEU A 220 33.98 10.25 7.15
N VAL A 221 33.18 9.21 6.95
CA VAL A 221 32.54 8.47 8.05
C VAL A 221 33.18 7.10 8.19
N SER A 222 33.45 6.70 9.42
CA SER A 222 33.97 5.38 9.75
C SER A 222 33.19 4.73 10.90
N SER A 223 32.99 3.42 10.86
CA SER A 223 32.40 2.70 11.99
C SER A 223 32.95 1.28 12.13
N ALA A 224 33.05 0.79 13.35
CA ALA A 224 33.42 -0.61 13.59
C ALA A 224 32.31 -1.56 13.14
N GLN A 225 32.67 -2.74 12.63
CA GLN A 225 31.70 -3.79 12.33
C GLN A 225 31.16 -4.46 13.60
N VAL A 226 29.91 -4.93 13.53
CA VAL A 226 29.33 -5.80 14.56
C VAL A 226 29.90 -7.21 14.38
N THR A 227 30.58 -7.72 15.41
CA THR A 227 31.37 -8.96 15.32
C THR A 227 30.65 -10.22 15.81
N THR A 228 29.32 -10.16 15.97
CA THR A 228 28.54 -11.31 16.44
C THR A 228 28.54 -12.44 15.40
N ALA A 229 28.46 -13.69 15.86
CA ALA A 229 28.53 -14.86 14.97
C ALA A 229 27.42 -14.90 13.91
N ALA A 230 26.25 -14.31 14.20
CA ALA A 230 25.16 -14.21 13.25
C ALA A 230 25.34 -13.02 12.27
N ALA A 231 25.88 -11.88 12.71
CA ALA A 231 26.18 -10.74 11.82
C ALA A 231 27.31 -11.06 10.82
N THR A 232 28.26 -11.92 11.18
CA THR A 232 29.40 -12.30 10.31
C THR A 232 29.03 -13.32 9.21
N THR A 233 27.76 -13.72 9.10
CA THR A 233 27.30 -14.61 8.03
C THR A 233 26.74 -13.84 6.83
N ALA A 234 26.84 -14.46 5.65
CA ALA A 234 26.07 -14.05 4.48
C ALA A 234 24.69 -14.73 4.53
N GLY A 235 23.61 -13.95 4.52
CA GLY A 235 22.25 -14.50 4.46
C GLY A 235 21.25 -13.82 5.38
N THR A 236 20.07 -14.44 5.46
CA THR A 236 19.01 -14.02 6.36
C THR A 236 19.39 -14.35 7.81
N VAL A 237 19.23 -13.39 8.72
CA VAL A 237 19.37 -13.60 10.15
C VAL A 237 18.09 -14.26 10.67
N ALA A 238 18.24 -15.37 11.39
CA ALA A 238 17.10 -16.16 11.85
C ALA A 238 16.26 -15.42 12.91
N PRO A 239 14.92 -15.47 12.85
CA PRO A 239 14.06 -14.94 13.92
C PRO A 239 14.22 -15.65 15.26
N SER A 240 14.02 -14.91 16.36
CA SER A 240 13.59 -15.52 17.62
C SER A 240 12.08 -15.79 17.56
N ALA A 241 11.72 -17.06 17.38
CA ALA A 241 10.33 -17.55 17.37
C ALA A 241 9.38 -16.90 16.33
N ALA A 242 8.14 -17.42 16.25
CA ALA A 242 7.13 -16.95 15.31
C ALA A 242 6.36 -15.76 15.91
N THR A 243 6.53 -14.57 15.34
CA THR A 243 5.76 -13.37 15.67
C THR A 243 4.55 -13.19 14.75
N ALA A 244 3.60 -12.33 15.16
CA ALA A 244 2.42 -11.97 14.36
C ALA A 244 2.74 -10.98 13.20
N GLY A 245 4.01 -10.65 12.98
CA GLY A 245 4.50 -9.68 12.01
C GLY A 245 5.85 -10.10 11.41
N PRO A 246 6.50 -9.25 10.61
CA PRO A 246 7.83 -9.52 10.12
C PRO A 246 8.86 -9.48 11.26
N THR A 247 9.93 -10.25 11.12
CA THR A 247 11.12 -10.14 11.97
C THR A 247 11.88 -8.87 11.61
N ILE A 248 12.21 -8.07 12.61
CA ILE A 248 12.93 -6.80 12.45
C ILE A 248 14.22 -6.89 13.29
N ILE A 249 15.31 -6.40 12.72
CA ILE A 249 16.58 -6.17 13.40
C ILE A 249 16.47 -4.81 14.10
N THR A 250 16.46 -4.81 15.42
CA THR A 250 16.27 -3.61 16.23
C THR A 250 17.48 -2.70 16.16
N ARG A 251 17.26 -1.45 16.57
CA ARG A 251 18.32 -0.46 16.71
C ARG A 251 19.47 -0.94 17.59
N GLU A 252 19.20 -1.64 18.68
CA GLU A 252 20.23 -2.20 19.57
C GLU A 252 21.05 -3.32 18.91
N GLU A 253 20.40 -4.14 18.08
CA GLU A 253 21.04 -5.27 17.40
C GLU A 253 21.99 -4.79 16.29
N TRP A 254 21.62 -3.78 15.50
CA TRP A 254 22.50 -3.19 14.50
C TRP A 254 23.37 -2.05 15.03
N GLY A 255 23.27 -1.71 16.32
CA GLY A 255 24.15 -0.76 17.01
C GLY A 255 23.90 0.70 16.63
N ALA A 256 22.64 1.07 16.42
CA ALA A 256 22.22 2.43 16.11
C ALA A 256 22.72 3.44 17.15
N ALA A 257 23.12 4.63 16.70
CA ALA A 257 23.24 5.79 17.57
C ALA A 257 21.85 6.20 18.10
N PRO A 258 21.73 6.73 19.32
CA PRO A 258 20.45 7.24 19.81
C PRO A 258 19.96 8.40 18.94
N ARG A 259 18.65 8.54 18.76
CA ARG A 259 18.09 9.77 18.18
C ARG A 259 18.41 10.99 19.06
N CYS A 260 18.46 12.17 18.45
CA CYS A 260 18.62 13.42 19.20
C CYS A 260 17.44 13.62 20.20
N LEU A 261 17.69 14.34 21.30
CA LEU A 261 16.66 14.62 22.32
C LEU A 261 15.68 15.73 21.91
N GLU A 262 16.11 16.66 21.06
CA GLU A 262 15.31 17.81 20.62
C GLU A 262 15.29 17.89 19.09
N PRO A 263 14.31 17.25 18.42
CA PRO A 263 14.15 17.29 16.97
C PRO A 263 13.74 18.66 16.44
N GLY A 264 14.67 19.61 16.42
CA GLY A 264 14.58 20.89 15.71
C GLY A 264 13.21 21.60 15.80
N THR A 265 12.83 22.28 14.72
CA THR A 265 11.61 23.12 14.63
C THR A 265 10.42 22.44 13.93
N GLY A 266 10.50 21.16 13.58
CA GLY A 266 9.48 20.43 12.81
C GLY A 266 8.99 19.14 13.49
N PRO A 267 7.89 18.52 13.01
CA PRO A 267 7.34 17.28 13.58
C PRO A 267 8.12 16.01 13.18
N THR A 268 9.26 16.15 12.50
CA THR A 268 10.11 15.03 12.12
C THR A 268 10.62 14.28 13.35
N TRP A 269 10.68 12.95 13.26
CA TRP A 269 11.00 12.00 14.34
C TRP A 269 9.99 11.98 15.50
N PHE A 270 8.76 12.45 15.25
CA PHE A 270 7.60 12.25 16.12
C PHE A 270 6.51 11.42 15.41
N PRO A 271 5.60 10.77 16.16
CA PRO A 271 4.45 10.07 15.59
C PRO A 271 3.52 10.98 14.80
N ALA A 272 3.09 10.55 13.61
CA ALA A 272 2.05 11.21 12.85
C ALA A 272 0.66 10.94 13.46
N GLU A 273 -0.03 11.98 13.96
CA GLU A 273 -1.37 11.84 14.60
C GLU A 273 -2.43 11.17 13.69
N GLY A 274 -2.26 11.24 12.37
CA GLY A 274 -3.19 10.67 11.39
C GLY A 274 -2.88 9.22 10.98
N GLY A 275 -1.83 8.60 11.53
CA GLY A 275 -1.35 7.27 11.13
C GLY A 275 -0.71 7.24 9.75
N LEU A 276 -0.39 6.03 9.27
CA LEU A 276 0.14 5.80 7.93
C LEU A 276 -0.98 5.77 6.88
N LYS A 277 -0.65 6.21 5.67
CA LYS A 277 -1.54 6.21 4.48
C LYS A 277 -0.91 5.56 3.25
N ALA A 278 0.42 5.55 3.17
CA ALA A 278 1.19 4.98 2.07
C ALA A 278 2.62 4.67 2.51
N ALA A 279 3.39 4.05 1.62
CA ALA A 279 4.80 3.78 1.78
C ALA A 279 5.59 4.37 0.59
N ALA A 280 6.70 5.04 0.91
CA ALA A 280 7.66 5.54 -0.06
C ALA A 280 8.85 4.58 -0.10
N VAL A 281 9.13 4.00 -1.28
CA VAL A 281 10.23 3.06 -1.49
C VAL A 281 11.44 3.80 -2.03
N HIS A 282 12.58 3.54 -1.39
CA HIS A 282 13.86 4.16 -1.67
C HIS A 282 14.94 3.13 -1.99
N HIS A 283 16.09 3.60 -2.48
CA HIS A 283 17.36 2.91 -2.34
C HIS A 283 18.31 3.79 -1.54
N THR A 284 19.41 3.25 -1.02
CA THR A 284 20.38 4.04 -0.24
C THR A 284 21.55 4.56 -1.06
N VAL A 285 21.67 4.17 -2.33
CA VAL A 285 22.82 4.47 -3.22
C VAL A 285 24.13 3.78 -2.78
N ASN A 286 24.09 2.94 -1.74
CA ASN A 286 25.25 2.16 -1.32
C ASN A 286 25.65 1.09 -2.36
N PRO A 287 26.92 0.65 -2.40
CA PRO A 287 27.34 -0.49 -3.18
C PRO A 287 26.56 -1.76 -2.84
N ASN A 288 26.43 -2.66 -3.83
CA ASN A 288 25.68 -3.90 -3.68
C ASN A 288 26.54 -5.11 -3.26
N ASP A 289 27.85 -4.93 -3.14
CA ASP A 289 28.85 -5.98 -2.99
C ASP A 289 29.18 -6.36 -1.54
N TYR A 290 28.59 -5.69 -0.54
CA TYR A 290 28.69 -6.10 0.88
C TYR A 290 28.42 -7.61 1.05
N ALA A 291 29.33 -8.33 1.66
CA ALA A 291 29.33 -9.79 1.72
C ALA A 291 28.62 -10.36 2.95
N THR A 292 28.52 -9.58 4.03
CA THR A 292 27.97 -10.00 5.32
C THR A 292 26.91 -9.05 5.86
N VAL A 293 26.09 -9.55 6.79
CA VAL A 293 25.13 -8.72 7.54
C VAL A 293 25.85 -7.63 8.36
N ALA A 294 27.06 -7.91 8.87
CA ALA A 294 27.87 -6.94 9.59
C ALA A 294 28.26 -5.73 8.74
N GLU A 295 28.59 -5.94 7.47
CA GLU A 295 28.86 -4.87 6.50
C GLU A 295 27.59 -4.11 6.15
N ALA A 296 26.44 -4.79 6.02
CA ALA A 296 25.15 -4.13 5.83
C ALA A 296 24.84 -3.19 7.02
N MET A 297 24.98 -3.68 8.26
CA MET A 297 24.81 -2.87 9.46
C MET A 297 25.81 -1.72 9.54
N GLN A 298 27.06 -1.91 9.11
CA GLN A 298 28.08 -0.86 9.05
C GLN A 298 27.68 0.25 8.08
N ALA A 299 27.22 -0.10 6.87
CA ALA A 299 26.71 0.86 5.90
C ALA A 299 25.51 1.66 6.48
N ILE A 300 24.56 0.99 7.15
CA ILE A 300 23.41 1.66 7.79
C ILE A 300 23.85 2.62 8.90
N ARG A 301 24.83 2.22 9.75
CA ARG A 301 25.39 3.12 10.79
C ARG A 301 26.09 4.33 10.18
N ASN A 302 26.79 4.15 9.07
CA ASN A 302 27.45 5.26 8.38
C ASN A 302 26.43 6.22 7.78
N ASP A 303 25.36 5.71 7.15
CA ASP A 303 24.25 6.54 6.64
C ASP A 303 23.57 7.31 7.79
N GLN A 304 23.32 6.64 8.92
CA GLN A 304 22.77 7.28 10.12
C GLN A 304 23.68 8.41 10.62
N ALA A 305 24.98 8.17 10.72
CA ALA A 305 25.92 9.18 11.19
C ALA A 305 26.07 10.34 10.21
N TYR A 306 26.04 10.08 8.91
CA TYR A 306 26.02 11.14 7.90
C TYR A 306 24.75 11.99 8.02
N HIS A 307 23.57 11.37 8.16
CA HIS A 307 22.33 12.09 8.39
C HIS A 307 22.36 12.92 9.67
N GLN A 308 22.79 12.34 10.79
CA GLN A 308 22.76 13.05 12.07
C GLN A 308 23.83 14.14 12.16
N GLN A 309 25.05 13.77 11.83
CA GLN A 309 26.21 14.62 12.08
C GLN A 309 26.42 15.59 10.92
N THR A 310 26.37 15.15 9.66
CA THR A 310 26.57 16.04 8.50
C THR A 310 25.31 16.80 8.13
N HIS A 311 24.18 16.10 7.95
CA HIS A 311 22.92 16.74 7.52
C HIS A 311 22.22 17.51 8.67
N GLY A 312 22.59 17.23 9.93
CA GLY A 312 21.98 17.86 11.11
C GLY A 312 20.60 17.32 11.45
N TRP A 313 20.25 16.15 10.91
CA TRP A 313 19.01 15.45 11.24
C TRP A 313 19.08 14.83 12.64
N CYS A 314 17.92 14.47 13.19
CA CYS A 314 17.90 13.85 14.50
C CYS A 314 18.05 12.35 14.50
N ASP A 315 17.81 11.72 13.35
CA ASP A 315 18.07 10.32 13.13
C ASP A 315 18.23 10.04 11.63
N ILE A 316 18.45 8.78 11.27
CA ILE A 316 18.33 8.32 9.89
C ILE A 316 16.96 8.70 9.30
N GLY A 317 16.93 9.11 8.02
CA GLY A 317 15.72 9.64 7.39
C GLY A 317 14.65 8.58 7.08
N TYR A 318 15.04 7.31 6.94
CA TYR A 318 14.15 6.20 6.60
C TYR A 318 13.56 5.55 7.86
N ASN A 319 12.31 5.08 7.79
CA ASN A 319 11.70 4.32 8.89
C ASN A 319 12.24 2.89 8.96
N PHE A 320 12.49 2.27 7.80
CA PHE A 320 13.03 0.93 7.71
C PHE A 320 14.02 0.82 6.56
N LEU A 321 14.98 -0.08 6.71
CA LEU A 321 15.94 -0.44 5.66
C LEU A 321 15.88 -1.94 5.42
N VAL A 322 16.12 -2.38 4.18
CA VAL A 322 16.08 -3.80 3.82
C VAL A 322 17.31 -4.17 3.00
N ASP A 323 18.08 -5.16 3.46
CA ASP A 323 19.26 -5.65 2.74
C ASP A 323 18.91 -6.68 1.65
N LYS A 324 19.92 -7.09 0.86
CA LYS A 324 19.76 -7.99 -0.29
C LYS A 324 19.30 -9.41 0.09
N TRP A 325 19.40 -9.78 1.37
CA TRP A 325 18.91 -11.05 1.90
C TRP A 325 17.49 -10.93 2.48
N GLY A 326 16.91 -9.73 2.47
CA GLY A 326 15.58 -9.46 2.99
C GLY A 326 15.54 -9.24 4.50
N ASN A 327 16.70 -9.02 5.16
CA ASN A 327 16.69 -8.61 6.56
C ASN A 327 16.16 -7.18 6.65
N ILE A 328 15.26 -6.93 7.61
CA ILE A 328 14.58 -5.66 7.80
C ILE A 328 15.17 -5.02 9.04
N TYR A 329 15.64 -3.78 8.94
CA TYR A 329 16.24 -3.03 10.03
C TYR A 329 15.31 -1.90 10.43
N GLU A 330 15.10 -1.70 11.73
CA GLU A 330 14.47 -0.47 12.22
C GLU A 330 15.41 0.71 11.93
N GLY A 331 14.92 1.65 11.11
CA GLY A 331 15.57 2.93 10.86
C GLY A 331 15.23 3.90 11.99
N ALA A 332 14.49 4.97 11.70
CA ALA A 332 14.12 6.00 12.68
C ALA A 332 13.48 5.42 13.96
N ASP A 333 13.98 5.86 15.13
CA ASP A 333 13.57 5.38 16.46
C ASP A 333 12.05 5.36 16.69
N GLY A 334 11.51 4.19 17.07
CA GLY A 334 10.10 3.95 17.36
C GLY A 334 9.24 3.63 16.14
N SER A 335 9.86 3.37 14.98
CA SER A 335 9.12 3.08 13.74
C SER A 335 8.42 1.72 13.78
N ILE A 336 8.89 0.80 14.62
CA ILE A 336 8.26 -0.51 14.85
C ILE A 336 6.85 -0.32 15.44
N GLU A 337 6.69 0.59 16.41
CA GLU A 337 5.42 0.76 17.13
C GLU A 337 4.57 1.88 16.54
N GLU A 338 5.19 3.00 16.17
CA GLU A 338 4.49 4.25 15.88
C GLU A 338 4.67 4.69 14.41
N PRO A 339 3.79 5.56 13.88
CA PRO A 339 3.91 6.09 12.53
C PRO A 339 4.88 7.28 12.51
N ILE A 340 6.15 7.02 12.81
CA ILE A 340 7.19 8.05 12.94
C ILE A 340 7.39 8.81 11.62
N ILE A 341 7.36 10.14 11.68
CA ILE A 341 7.63 11.00 10.52
C ILE A 341 9.14 10.99 10.25
N GLY A 342 9.57 10.41 9.13
CA GLY A 342 10.97 10.44 8.69
C GLY A 342 11.37 11.72 7.94
N ALA A 343 12.53 11.70 7.30
CA ALA A 343 13.03 12.77 6.42
C ALA A 343 13.34 12.27 4.99
N HIS A 344 12.78 11.12 4.63
CA HIS A 344 13.06 10.40 3.40
C HIS A 344 12.38 10.98 2.16
N THR A 345 11.32 11.79 2.29
CA THR A 345 10.55 12.29 1.14
C THR A 345 9.92 13.63 1.48
N GLY A 346 10.68 14.72 1.28
CA GLY A 346 10.28 16.07 1.63
C GLY A 346 8.87 16.45 1.14
N GLY A 347 8.06 17.02 2.01
CA GLY A 347 6.66 17.36 1.73
C GLY A 347 5.70 16.15 1.75
N PHE A 348 6.18 14.92 1.80
CA PHE A 348 5.36 13.70 1.92
C PHE A 348 5.80 12.78 3.06
N ASN A 349 6.73 13.21 3.92
CA ASN A 349 7.17 12.42 5.09
C ASN A 349 5.99 12.10 6.02
N THR A 350 5.13 13.10 6.25
CA THR A 350 3.95 12.92 7.10
C THR A 350 2.96 11.91 6.51
N SER A 351 2.50 10.96 7.33
CA SER A 351 1.58 9.87 6.95
C SER A 351 2.14 8.87 5.93
N THR A 352 3.45 8.83 5.71
CA THR A 352 4.08 7.76 4.91
C THR A 352 5.14 7.03 5.72
N VAL A 353 5.38 5.77 5.36
CA VAL A 353 6.50 4.98 5.88
C VAL A 353 7.59 4.89 4.81
N GLY A 354 8.79 5.37 5.11
CA GLY A 354 9.94 5.30 4.22
C GLY A 354 10.68 3.98 4.37
N VAL A 355 10.76 3.20 3.30
CA VAL A 355 11.48 1.92 3.27
C VAL A 355 12.59 1.97 2.22
N ALA A 356 13.85 1.94 2.67
CA ALA A 356 15.01 1.99 1.79
C ALA A 356 15.60 0.60 1.52
N MET A 357 15.77 0.25 0.25
CA MET A 357 16.55 -0.91 -0.16
C MET A 357 18.04 -0.57 -0.06
N LEU A 358 18.77 -1.23 0.84
CA LEU A 358 20.21 -1.06 0.97
C LEU A 358 20.90 -1.51 -0.32
N GLY A 359 21.48 -0.55 -1.04
CA GLY A 359 22.09 -0.78 -2.36
C GLY A 359 21.79 0.35 -3.36
N THR A 360 22.26 0.15 -4.59
CA THR A 360 22.02 1.03 -5.74
C THR A 360 21.48 0.23 -6.93
N TYR A 361 20.45 0.74 -7.59
CA TYR A 361 19.68 0.01 -8.62
C TYR A 361 19.48 0.86 -9.87
N THR A 362 20.44 1.74 -10.15
CA THR A 362 20.49 2.52 -11.37
C THR A 362 20.83 1.62 -12.56
N THR A 363 20.66 2.14 -13.78
CA THR A 363 21.10 1.41 -14.98
C THR A 363 22.61 1.20 -14.98
N GLU A 364 23.37 2.19 -14.51
CA GLU A 364 24.84 2.17 -14.38
C GLU A 364 25.31 1.01 -13.49
N ALA A 365 24.66 0.85 -12.33
CA ALA A 365 25.00 -0.21 -11.38
C ALA A 365 24.74 -1.61 -11.96
N GLY A 366 23.77 -1.77 -12.87
CA GLY A 366 23.46 -3.04 -13.51
C GLY A 366 22.94 -4.13 -12.55
N VAL A 367 22.54 -3.75 -11.32
CA VAL A 367 22.02 -4.67 -10.29
C VAL A 367 20.53 -4.44 -10.11
N THR A 368 19.76 -5.52 -10.07
CA THR A 368 18.33 -5.52 -9.73
C THR A 368 18.15 -5.97 -8.28
N PRO A 369 17.22 -5.39 -7.49
CA PRO A 369 16.94 -5.86 -6.13
C PRO A 369 16.63 -7.36 -6.11
N ALA A 370 17.28 -8.09 -5.19
CA ALA A 370 17.06 -9.52 -5.05
C ALA A 370 15.60 -9.82 -4.65
N ALA A 371 15.08 -11.00 -5.02
CA ALA A 371 13.71 -11.38 -4.68
C ALA A 371 13.47 -11.38 -3.16
N ALA A 372 14.48 -11.73 -2.35
CA ALA A 372 14.42 -11.69 -0.90
C ALA A 372 14.29 -10.26 -0.35
N GLN A 373 14.99 -9.29 -0.96
CA GLN A 373 14.88 -7.88 -0.60
C GLN A 373 13.51 -7.31 -0.96
N GLN A 374 13.01 -7.60 -2.17
CA GLN A 374 11.65 -7.24 -2.57
C GLN A 374 10.61 -7.80 -1.59
N ASP A 375 10.77 -9.06 -1.18
CA ASP A 375 9.91 -9.71 -0.19
C ASP A 375 10.00 -9.05 1.19
N GLY A 376 11.21 -8.69 1.66
CA GLY A 376 11.41 -7.95 2.90
C GLY A 376 10.74 -6.56 2.89
N VAL A 377 10.87 -5.82 1.79
CA VAL A 377 10.18 -4.53 1.59
C VAL A 377 8.67 -4.73 1.62
N ALA A 378 8.14 -5.72 0.90
CA ALA A 378 6.73 -6.03 0.87
C ALA A 378 6.19 -6.44 2.25
N LYS A 379 6.94 -7.24 3.02
CA LYS A 379 6.59 -7.68 4.37
C LYS A 379 6.43 -6.50 5.32
N ILE A 380 7.42 -5.59 5.39
CA ILE A 380 7.35 -4.47 6.31
C ILE A 380 6.25 -3.49 5.91
N ILE A 381 6.09 -3.18 4.62
CA ILE A 381 5.00 -2.32 4.13
C ILE A 381 3.64 -2.94 4.45
N GLY A 382 3.46 -4.23 4.18
CA GLY A 382 2.23 -4.94 4.47
C GLY A 382 1.87 -4.91 5.95
N SER A 383 2.84 -5.17 6.83
CA SER A 383 2.66 -5.09 8.29
C SER A 383 2.25 -3.68 8.70
N ARG A 384 3.09 -2.69 8.42
CA ARG A 384 2.89 -1.32 8.90
C ARG A 384 1.57 -0.74 8.38
N LEU A 385 1.25 -0.87 7.09
CA LEU A 385 -0.02 -0.33 6.57
C LEU A 385 -1.25 -1.06 7.14
N SER A 386 -1.17 -2.37 7.38
CA SER A 386 -2.30 -3.14 7.92
C SER A 386 -2.69 -2.73 9.34
N GLU A 387 -1.72 -2.36 10.18
CA GLU A 387 -1.96 -1.88 11.54
C GLU A 387 -2.80 -0.59 11.59
N TYR A 388 -2.74 0.23 10.55
CA TYR A 388 -3.56 1.44 10.41
C TYR A 388 -4.80 1.22 9.53
N GLY A 389 -5.16 -0.04 9.23
CA GLY A 389 -6.31 -0.37 8.40
C GLY A 389 -6.18 0.10 6.95
N VAL A 390 -4.95 0.21 6.44
CA VAL A 390 -4.65 0.67 5.09
C VAL A 390 -4.34 -0.53 4.18
N ASN A 391 -5.13 -0.69 3.11
CA ASN A 391 -4.92 -1.74 2.11
C ASN A 391 -3.84 -1.33 1.09
N PRO A 392 -2.69 -2.03 0.98
CA PRO A 392 -1.62 -1.64 0.07
C PRO A 392 -2.01 -1.64 -1.43
N ASP A 393 -3.00 -2.43 -1.86
CA ASP A 393 -3.43 -2.60 -3.27
C ASP A 393 -4.37 -1.46 -3.77
N GLU A 394 -4.27 -0.28 -3.19
CA GLU A 394 -5.07 0.87 -3.61
C GLU A 394 -4.21 2.10 -3.91
N SER A 395 -4.86 3.15 -4.41
CA SER A 395 -4.29 4.48 -4.49
C SER A 395 -4.76 5.34 -3.33
N VAL A 396 -3.99 6.38 -3.04
CA VAL A 396 -4.32 7.39 -2.03
C VAL A 396 -4.13 8.79 -2.61
N VAL A 397 -4.90 9.73 -2.10
CA VAL A 397 -4.62 11.16 -2.33
C VAL A 397 -3.80 11.67 -1.15
N LEU A 398 -2.56 12.08 -1.42
CA LEU A 398 -1.71 12.75 -0.45
C LEU A 398 -1.70 14.25 -0.73
N THR A 399 -1.57 15.06 0.33
CA THR A 399 -1.40 16.51 0.22
C THR A 399 0.05 16.83 0.54
N ALA A 400 0.75 17.51 -0.36
CA ALA A 400 2.13 17.95 -0.12
C ALA A 400 2.16 18.95 1.05
N ALA A 401 2.89 18.62 2.11
CA ALA A 401 3.04 19.45 3.30
C ALA A 401 3.99 20.65 3.05
N ALA A 402 4.97 20.47 2.17
CA ALA A 402 6.01 21.44 1.86
C ALA A 402 6.47 21.31 0.40
N HIS A 403 7.13 22.36 -0.09
CA HIS A 403 7.97 22.27 -1.29
C HIS A 403 9.42 22.21 -0.84
N THR A 404 10.08 21.08 -1.07
CA THR A 404 11.49 20.82 -0.76
C THR A 404 12.31 20.72 -2.03
N ASP A 405 13.64 20.71 -1.90
CA ASP A 405 14.55 20.61 -3.05
C ASP A 405 14.26 19.35 -3.89
N GLY A 406 14.20 19.52 -5.20
CA GLY A 406 13.84 18.44 -6.12
C GLY A 406 12.36 18.03 -6.07
N GLY A 407 11.55 18.56 -5.14
CA GLY A 407 10.13 18.25 -5.02
C GLY A 407 9.33 18.65 -6.28
N ARG A 408 8.52 17.73 -6.78
CA ARG A 408 7.66 17.96 -7.97
C ARG A 408 6.42 18.78 -7.67
N TYR A 409 6.04 18.86 -6.40
CA TYR A 409 4.78 19.40 -5.94
C TYR A 409 4.99 20.56 -4.97
N TYR A 410 4.01 21.46 -4.89
CA TYR A 410 4.02 22.60 -3.98
C TYR A 410 3.08 22.37 -2.80
N THR A 411 3.32 23.06 -1.69
CA THR A 411 2.48 22.97 -0.47
C THR A 411 0.99 23.09 -0.79
N GLY A 412 0.21 22.11 -0.36
CA GLY A 412 -1.23 22.05 -0.55
C GLY A 412 -1.68 21.30 -1.80
N ASP A 413 -0.77 20.95 -2.72
CA ASP A 413 -1.11 20.13 -3.89
C ASP A 413 -1.63 18.75 -3.47
N GLN A 414 -2.72 18.32 -4.11
CA GLN A 414 -3.31 16.99 -3.91
C GLN A 414 -2.88 16.06 -5.03
N VAL A 415 -2.15 15.01 -4.67
CA VAL A 415 -1.55 14.06 -5.61
C VAL A 415 -2.14 12.68 -5.40
N THR A 416 -2.59 12.04 -6.47
CA THR A 416 -3.04 10.63 -6.43
C THR A 416 -1.85 9.72 -6.73
N LEU A 417 -1.49 8.89 -5.76
CA LEU A 417 -0.36 7.95 -5.86
C LEU A 417 -0.85 6.53 -5.54
N PRO A 418 -0.20 5.47 -6.05
CA PRO A 418 -0.31 4.15 -5.44
C PRO A 418 0.08 4.23 -3.95
N ARG A 419 -0.51 3.40 -3.09
CA ARG A 419 -0.13 3.35 -1.67
C ARG A 419 1.29 2.82 -1.45
N VAL A 420 1.89 2.21 -2.46
CA VAL A 420 3.32 1.87 -2.50
C VAL A 420 3.91 2.55 -3.72
N PHE A 421 4.67 3.62 -3.51
CA PHE A 421 5.21 4.47 -4.58
C PHE A 421 6.72 4.65 -4.40
N GLY A 422 7.43 5.01 -5.46
CA GLY A 422 8.86 5.26 -5.43
C GLY A 422 9.15 6.73 -5.13
N HIS A 423 10.31 7.05 -4.56
CA HIS A 423 10.68 8.45 -4.30
C HIS A 423 10.54 9.35 -5.53
N ARG A 424 10.93 8.85 -6.71
CA ARG A 424 10.79 9.56 -7.99
C ARG A 424 9.37 10.00 -8.36
N ASP A 425 8.34 9.41 -7.75
CA ASP A 425 6.95 9.81 -7.99
C ASP A 425 6.64 11.19 -7.38
N THR A 426 7.41 11.62 -6.37
CA THR A 426 7.25 12.90 -5.69
C THR A 426 8.42 13.85 -5.89
N HIS A 427 9.61 13.35 -6.26
CA HIS A 427 10.82 14.15 -6.45
C HIS A 427 11.52 13.92 -7.80
N GLN A 428 12.35 14.87 -8.21
CA GLN A 428 13.25 14.79 -9.36
C GLN A 428 14.52 14.04 -8.95
N THR A 429 14.40 12.72 -8.83
CA THR A 429 15.47 11.80 -8.40
C THR A 429 15.40 10.50 -9.20
N GLU A 430 16.51 9.78 -9.33
CA GLU A 430 16.49 8.41 -9.87
C GLU A 430 15.94 7.41 -8.84
N CYS A 431 15.96 7.73 -7.54
CA CYS A 431 15.51 6.83 -6.46
C CYS A 431 14.08 6.27 -6.69
N PRO A 432 13.83 4.96 -6.57
CA PRO A 432 14.67 3.90 -6.02
C PRO A 432 15.66 3.22 -7.01
N GLY A 433 15.90 3.83 -8.18
CA GLY A 433 16.72 3.30 -9.25
C GLY A 433 15.90 2.73 -10.42
N GLU A 434 16.41 2.88 -11.64
CA GLU A 434 15.69 2.46 -12.85
C GLU A 434 15.39 0.96 -12.91
N LEU A 435 16.23 0.12 -12.30
CA LEU A 435 16.03 -1.33 -12.26
C LEU A 435 15.09 -1.77 -11.12
N ALA A 436 14.89 -0.93 -10.11
CA ALA A 436 13.99 -1.20 -8.98
C ALA A 436 12.56 -0.68 -9.22
N TYR A 437 12.42 0.49 -9.86
CA TYR A 437 11.13 1.16 -10.03
C TYR A 437 10.03 0.31 -10.71
N PRO A 438 10.31 -0.49 -11.76
CA PRO A 438 9.30 -1.35 -12.37
C PRO A 438 8.75 -2.44 -11.42
N LEU A 439 9.48 -2.77 -10.34
CA LEU A 439 9.11 -3.81 -9.38
C LEU A 439 8.11 -3.31 -8.32
N LEU A 440 7.86 -2.00 -8.22
CA LEU A 440 6.97 -1.43 -7.21
C LEU A 440 5.55 -2.00 -7.26
N SER A 441 5.03 -2.28 -8.46
CA SER A 441 3.72 -2.94 -8.61
C SER A 441 3.70 -4.36 -8.02
N THR A 442 4.79 -5.12 -8.18
CA THR A 442 4.92 -6.46 -7.60
C THR A 442 5.07 -6.38 -6.08
N ILE A 443 5.85 -5.43 -5.57
CA ILE A 443 5.99 -5.17 -4.14
C ILE A 443 4.65 -4.76 -3.53
N GLN A 444 3.86 -3.93 -4.23
CA GLN A 444 2.52 -3.52 -3.81
C GLN A 444 1.57 -4.73 -3.67
N ASP A 445 1.54 -5.60 -4.68
CA ASP A 445 0.72 -6.83 -4.68
C ASP A 445 1.12 -7.77 -3.52
N GLN A 446 2.43 -7.94 -3.29
CA GLN A 446 2.96 -8.75 -2.20
C GLN A 446 2.66 -8.12 -0.83
N ALA A 447 2.83 -6.81 -0.68
CA ALA A 447 2.50 -6.10 0.55
C ALA A 447 1.02 -6.25 0.91
N ALA A 448 0.12 -6.21 -0.09
CA ALA A 448 -1.29 -6.49 0.12
C ALA A 448 -1.55 -7.93 0.56
N SER A 449 -0.77 -8.89 0.07
CA SER A 449 -0.82 -10.28 0.56
C SER A 449 -0.39 -10.41 2.01
N TYR A 450 0.68 -9.72 2.40
CA TYR A 450 1.16 -9.71 3.79
C TYR A 450 0.19 -8.99 4.72
N ALA A 451 -0.38 -7.86 4.32
CA ALA A 451 -1.39 -7.14 5.08
C ALA A 451 -2.61 -8.02 5.42
N ARG A 452 -3.03 -8.88 4.47
CA ARG A 452 -4.08 -9.89 4.70
C ARG A 452 -3.70 -10.95 5.73
N GLN A 453 -2.42 -11.32 5.80
CA GLN A 453 -1.92 -12.35 6.71
C GLN A 453 -1.73 -11.82 8.14
N TYR A 454 -1.28 -10.57 8.29
CA TYR A 454 -1.03 -9.95 9.60
C TYR A 454 -2.31 -9.45 10.28
N THR A 455 -3.38 -9.22 9.53
CA THR A 455 -4.65 -8.73 10.08
C THR A 455 -5.53 -9.88 10.56
N GLU A 456 -5.86 -9.92 11.85
CA GLU A 456 -6.99 -10.71 12.32
C GLU A 456 -8.31 -10.08 11.82
N VAL A 457 -8.88 -10.67 10.77
CA VAL A 457 -10.17 -10.21 10.25
C VAL A 457 -11.30 -10.71 11.15
N ALA A 458 -12.06 -9.77 11.72
CA ALA A 458 -13.23 -10.12 12.55
C ALA A 458 -14.18 -11.04 11.78
N GLU A 459 -14.65 -12.10 12.45
CA GLU A 459 -15.43 -13.20 11.87
C GLU A 459 -16.64 -12.72 11.06
N GLN A 460 -17.29 -11.61 11.49
CA GLN A 460 -18.40 -10.98 10.79
C GLN A 460 -18.11 -10.64 9.30
N TYR A 461 -16.85 -10.35 8.95
CA TYR A 461 -16.48 -10.05 7.57
C TYR A 461 -16.33 -11.33 6.73
N ASN A 462 -15.86 -12.42 7.32
CA ASN A 462 -15.89 -13.74 6.68
C ASN A 462 -17.34 -14.16 6.40
N ASN A 463 -18.21 -14.01 7.40
CA ASN A 463 -19.65 -14.29 7.30
C ASN A 463 -20.34 -13.40 6.25
N PHE A 464 -19.92 -12.13 6.14
CA PHE A 464 -20.37 -11.24 5.07
C PHE A 464 -19.96 -11.74 3.68
N VAL A 465 -18.71 -12.15 3.49
CA VAL A 465 -18.25 -12.73 2.22
C VAL A 465 -19.07 -13.98 1.90
N GLN A 466 -19.25 -14.87 2.87
CA GLN A 466 -20.06 -16.07 2.73
C GLN A 466 -21.48 -15.77 2.25
N ALA A 467 -22.15 -14.83 2.92
CA ALA A 467 -23.49 -14.37 2.56
C ALA A 467 -23.54 -13.75 1.16
N MET A 468 -22.56 -12.92 0.80
CA MET A 468 -22.49 -12.32 -0.53
C MET A 468 -22.34 -13.35 -1.64
N TYR A 469 -21.48 -14.36 -1.45
CA TYR A 469 -21.32 -15.44 -2.43
C TYR A 469 -22.60 -16.27 -2.56
N GLN A 470 -23.27 -16.58 -1.45
CA GLN A 470 -24.54 -17.29 -1.49
C GLN A 470 -25.64 -16.47 -2.17
N ASP A 471 -25.80 -15.20 -1.80
CA ASP A 471 -26.89 -14.35 -2.29
C ASP A 471 -26.65 -13.89 -3.75
N TYR A 472 -25.40 -13.73 -4.21
CA TYR A 472 -25.09 -13.31 -5.60
C TYR A 472 -24.85 -14.48 -6.55
N LEU A 473 -24.19 -15.55 -6.09
CA LEU A 473 -23.73 -16.65 -6.95
C LEU A 473 -24.45 -17.97 -6.67
N GLY A 474 -25.23 -18.07 -5.58
CA GLY A 474 -25.91 -19.31 -5.21
C GLY A 474 -24.95 -20.43 -4.79
N ARG A 475 -23.75 -20.08 -4.31
CA ARG A 475 -22.77 -21.02 -3.79
C ARG A 475 -22.10 -20.48 -2.54
N GLU A 476 -21.62 -21.40 -1.71
CA GLU A 476 -20.73 -21.10 -0.59
C GLU A 476 -19.43 -20.46 -1.11
N ALA A 477 -18.86 -19.50 -0.34
CA ALA A 477 -17.52 -18.98 -0.60
C ALA A 477 -16.47 -20.05 -0.29
N THR A 478 -15.39 -20.09 -1.06
CA THR A 478 -14.22 -20.93 -0.72
C THR A 478 -13.33 -20.21 0.30
N ALA A 479 -12.37 -20.93 0.90
CA ALA A 479 -11.36 -20.30 1.76
C ALA A 479 -10.61 -19.18 1.02
N THR A 480 -10.23 -19.40 -0.24
CA THR A 480 -9.59 -18.38 -1.09
C THR A 480 -10.49 -17.17 -1.35
N ASP A 481 -11.80 -17.39 -1.55
CA ASP A 481 -12.76 -16.29 -1.71
C ASP A 481 -12.81 -15.44 -0.42
N ILE A 482 -12.86 -16.08 0.75
CA ILE A 482 -12.87 -15.40 2.05
C ILE A 482 -11.56 -14.64 2.27
N GLU A 483 -10.41 -15.28 2.10
CA GLU A 483 -9.09 -14.66 2.22
C GLU A 483 -8.93 -13.45 1.30
N SER A 484 -9.43 -13.54 0.06
CA SER A 484 -9.31 -12.46 -0.92
C SER A 484 -10.15 -11.23 -0.58
N TRP A 485 -11.31 -11.43 0.06
CA TRP A 485 -12.31 -10.38 0.20
C TRP A 485 -12.51 -9.88 1.63
N ALA A 486 -12.36 -10.72 2.64
CA ALA A 486 -12.75 -10.37 4.01
C ALA A 486 -11.92 -9.21 4.55
N TYR A 487 -10.60 -9.25 4.35
CA TYR A 487 -9.70 -8.14 4.69
C TYR A 487 -10.08 -6.85 3.93
N ARG A 488 -10.29 -6.94 2.61
CA ARG A 488 -10.67 -5.78 1.81
C ARG A 488 -12.00 -5.17 2.26
N VAL A 489 -12.96 -6.02 2.64
CA VAL A 489 -14.23 -5.57 3.20
C VAL A 489 -14.05 -4.93 4.57
N SER A 490 -13.13 -5.42 5.41
CA SER A 490 -12.91 -4.85 6.73
C SER A 490 -12.27 -3.46 6.67
N VAL A 491 -11.39 -3.24 5.70
CA VAL A 491 -10.65 -1.96 5.54
C VAL A 491 -11.33 -0.97 4.59
N ASP A 492 -11.76 -1.42 3.42
CA ASP A 492 -12.34 -0.56 2.37
C ASP A 492 -13.89 -0.52 2.43
N GLY A 493 -14.49 -1.36 3.27
CA GLY A 493 -15.93 -1.48 3.48
C GLY A 493 -16.65 -2.45 2.54
N GLN A 494 -17.90 -2.77 2.88
CA GLN A 494 -18.75 -3.75 2.18
C GLN A 494 -18.96 -3.45 0.68
N GLY A 495 -18.79 -2.20 0.27
CA GLY A 495 -18.97 -1.76 -1.11
C GLY A 495 -18.02 -2.43 -2.09
N VAL A 496 -16.79 -2.74 -1.65
CA VAL A 496 -15.75 -3.24 -2.57
C VAL A 496 -16.11 -4.62 -3.14
N LEU A 497 -16.64 -5.50 -2.31
CA LEU A 497 -17.12 -6.81 -2.74
C LEU A 497 -18.40 -6.69 -3.57
N ALA A 498 -19.33 -5.81 -3.18
CA ALA A 498 -20.55 -5.59 -3.94
C ALA A 498 -20.26 -5.11 -5.38
N ASP A 499 -19.33 -4.17 -5.53
CA ASP A 499 -18.91 -3.63 -6.82
C ASP A 499 -18.10 -4.66 -7.64
N GLY A 500 -17.22 -5.41 -6.98
CA GLY A 500 -16.48 -6.53 -7.61
C GLY A 500 -17.42 -7.61 -8.15
N MET A 501 -18.38 -8.06 -7.33
CA MET A 501 -19.39 -9.04 -7.70
C MET A 501 -20.23 -8.58 -8.90
N ALA A 502 -20.75 -7.35 -8.87
CA ALA A 502 -21.57 -6.80 -9.95
C ALA A 502 -20.83 -6.74 -11.30
N LYS A 503 -19.51 -6.56 -11.27
CA LYS A 503 -18.65 -6.53 -12.47
C LYS A 503 -18.19 -7.92 -12.91
N SER A 504 -18.27 -8.94 -12.05
CA SER A 504 -17.76 -10.28 -12.34
C SER A 504 -18.56 -11.00 -13.44
N ASP A 505 -17.85 -11.72 -14.31
CA ASP A 505 -18.48 -12.54 -15.35
C ASP A 505 -19.29 -13.69 -14.72
N ASN A 506 -18.88 -14.21 -13.55
CA ASN A 506 -19.62 -15.26 -12.84
C ASN A 506 -21.00 -14.80 -12.40
N TYR A 507 -21.09 -13.65 -11.71
CA TYR A 507 -22.36 -13.07 -11.31
C TYR A 507 -23.26 -12.76 -12.52
N ARG A 508 -22.70 -12.15 -13.57
CA ARG A 508 -23.45 -11.85 -14.79
C ARG A 508 -24.01 -13.12 -15.44
N LYS A 509 -23.24 -14.21 -15.49
CA LYS A 509 -23.72 -15.52 -16.01
C LYS A 509 -24.84 -16.11 -15.17
N VAL A 510 -24.76 -16.02 -13.83
CA VAL A 510 -25.82 -16.47 -12.92
C VAL A 510 -27.11 -15.69 -13.18
N ARG A 511 -27.02 -14.35 -13.29
CA ARG A 511 -28.19 -13.50 -13.58
C ARG A 511 -28.77 -13.73 -14.98
N ILE A 512 -27.94 -13.92 -16.00
CA ILE A 512 -28.39 -14.31 -17.35
C ILE A 512 -29.16 -15.63 -17.29
N THR A 513 -28.60 -16.62 -16.59
CA THR A 513 -29.24 -17.94 -16.44
C THR A 513 -30.58 -17.83 -15.74
N ALA A 514 -30.65 -17.07 -14.64
CA ALA A 514 -31.87 -16.81 -13.92
C ALA A 514 -32.94 -16.12 -14.79
N ALA A 515 -32.56 -15.12 -15.59
CA ALA A 515 -33.49 -14.43 -16.51
C ALA A 515 -34.08 -15.40 -17.55
N PHE A 516 -33.27 -16.30 -18.11
CA PHE A 516 -33.72 -17.32 -19.04
C PHE A 516 -34.64 -18.35 -18.39
N GLN A 517 -34.30 -18.83 -17.20
CA GLN A 517 -35.12 -19.79 -16.47
C GLN A 517 -36.46 -19.18 -16.07
N ALA A 518 -36.46 -17.95 -15.54
CA ALA A 518 -37.68 -17.26 -15.15
C ALA A 518 -38.58 -16.95 -16.37
N THR A 519 -38.01 -16.55 -17.50
CA THR A 519 -38.77 -16.07 -18.66
C THR A 519 -39.17 -17.19 -19.63
N LEU A 520 -38.28 -18.15 -19.87
CA LEU A 520 -38.43 -19.17 -20.92
C LEU A 520 -38.43 -20.60 -20.40
N GLY A 521 -38.18 -20.81 -19.10
CA GLY A 521 -38.23 -22.13 -18.46
C GLY A 521 -37.07 -23.06 -18.82
N TYR A 522 -35.96 -22.55 -19.37
CA TYR A 522 -34.77 -23.36 -19.70
C TYR A 522 -33.46 -22.64 -19.40
N THR A 523 -32.38 -23.41 -19.22
CA THR A 523 -31.02 -22.89 -19.03
C THR A 523 -30.39 -22.51 -20.37
N PRO A 524 -29.85 -21.29 -20.54
CA PRO A 524 -29.29 -20.84 -21.81
C PRO A 524 -28.04 -21.66 -22.19
N SER A 525 -27.82 -21.86 -23.49
CA SER A 525 -26.60 -22.47 -23.99
C SER A 525 -25.37 -21.58 -23.75
N ALA A 526 -24.17 -22.15 -23.79
CA ALA A 526 -22.93 -21.39 -23.65
C ALA A 526 -22.84 -20.21 -24.64
N THR A 527 -23.29 -20.42 -25.88
CA THR A 527 -23.34 -19.37 -26.91
C THR A 527 -24.34 -18.26 -26.56
N GLN A 528 -25.54 -18.62 -26.07
CA GLN A 528 -26.52 -17.62 -25.64
C GLN A 528 -25.96 -16.80 -24.47
N THR A 529 -25.40 -17.46 -23.46
CA THR A 529 -24.79 -16.81 -22.31
C THR A 529 -23.65 -15.87 -22.72
N ALA A 530 -22.75 -16.31 -23.61
CA ALA A 530 -21.65 -15.49 -24.10
C ALA A 530 -22.15 -14.23 -24.86
N ASN A 531 -23.19 -14.37 -25.68
CA ASN A 531 -23.76 -13.26 -26.44
C ASN A 531 -24.34 -12.18 -25.51
N TYR A 532 -25.12 -12.57 -24.50
CA TYR A 532 -25.68 -11.61 -23.54
C TYR A 532 -24.61 -11.02 -22.63
N LEU A 533 -23.63 -11.82 -22.19
CA LEU A 533 -22.50 -11.32 -21.42
C LEU A 533 -21.71 -10.26 -22.19
N SER A 534 -21.48 -10.47 -23.49
CA SER A 534 -20.84 -9.48 -24.37
C SER A 534 -21.63 -8.18 -24.46
N GLN A 535 -22.96 -8.26 -24.58
CA GLN A 535 -23.82 -7.06 -24.60
C GLN A 535 -23.72 -6.26 -23.29
N VAL A 536 -23.69 -6.95 -22.15
CA VAL A 536 -23.52 -6.35 -20.82
C VAL A 536 -22.15 -5.69 -20.68
N LYS A 537 -21.07 -6.36 -21.11
CA LYS A 537 -19.70 -5.80 -21.06
C LYS A 537 -19.54 -4.57 -21.97
N GLN A 538 -20.20 -4.57 -23.12
CA GLN A 538 -20.21 -3.44 -24.06
C GLN A 538 -21.20 -2.33 -23.67
N LYS A 539 -21.89 -2.45 -22.52
CA LYS A 539 -22.90 -1.48 -22.04
C LYS A 539 -24.03 -1.23 -23.04
N THR A 540 -24.27 -2.16 -23.96
CA THR A 540 -25.41 -2.10 -24.90
C THR A 540 -26.71 -2.59 -24.27
N ARG A 541 -26.60 -3.24 -23.10
CA ARG A 541 -27.69 -3.72 -22.27
C ARG A 541 -27.22 -3.84 -20.82
N THR A 542 -28.04 -3.51 -19.84
CA THR A 542 -27.73 -3.78 -18.43
C THR A 542 -28.05 -5.24 -18.06
N ILE A 543 -27.49 -5.74 -16.95
CA ILE A 543 -27.76 -7.12 -16.55
C ILE A 543 -29.25 -7.36 -16.22
N ASP A 544 -29.94 -6.33 -15.68
CA ASP A 544 -31.34 -6.39 -15.29
C ASP A 544 -32.30 -6.20 -16.48
N GLU A 545 -31.83 -5.65 -17.60
CA GLU A 545 -32.62 -5.49 -18.83
C GLU A 545 -32.80 -6.78 -19.64
N ILE A 546 -32.09 -7.86 -19.28
CA ILE A 546 -32.14 -9.12 -20.04
C ILE A 546 -33.53 -9.77 -19.94
N GLU A 547 -34.11 -9.79 -18.75
CA GLU A 547 -35.42 -10.37 -18.49
C GLU A 547 -36.55 -9.66 -19.28
N PRO A 548 -36.74 -8.33 -19.16
CA PRO A 548 -37.73 -7.63 -19.98
C PRO A 548 -37.42 -7.73 -21.48
N PHE A 549 -36.16 -7.81 -21.88
CA PHE A 549 -35.82 -8.03 -23.27
C PHE A 549 -36.29 -9.40 -23.79
N LEU A 550 -36.05 -10.48 -23.03
CA LEU A 550 -36.49 -11.83 -23.38
C LEU A 550 -38.01 -11.89 -23.54
N MET A 551 -38.76 -11.23 -22.64
CA MET A 551 -40.21 -11.13 -22.73
C MET A 551 -40.70 -10.46 -24.03
N GLY A 552 -39.94 -9.49 -24.56
CA GLY A 552 -40.28 -8.80 -25.81
C GLY A 552 -40.08 -9.63 -27.10
N THR A 553 -39.40 -10.78 -27.00
CA THR A 553 -38.99 -11.58 -28.17
C THR A 553 -40.14 -12.35 -28.81
N SER A 554 -39.95 -12.74 -30.08
CA SER A 554 -40.83 -13.72 -30.74
C SER A 554 -40.79 -15.10 -30.09
N THR A 555 -39.67 -15.46 -29.47
CA THR A 555 -39.50 -16.70 -28.72
C THR A 555 -40.43 -16.75 -27.52
N TYR A 556 -40.46 -15.71 -26.68
CA TYR A 556 -41.36 -15.66 -25.52
C TYR A 556 -42.83 -15.65 -25.96
N TYR A 557 -43.19 -14.86 -26.98
CA TYR A 557 -44.55 -14.87 -27.54
C TYR A 557 -45.02 -16.27 -27.96
N LYS A 558 -44.13 -17.04 -28.60
CA LYS A 558 -44.41 -18.42 -28.98
C LYS A 558 -44.55 -19.32 -27.75
N HIS A 559 -43.63 -19.18 -26.79
CA HIS A 559 -43.60 -19.94 -25.54
C HIS A 559 -44.92 -19.83 -24.76
N VAL A 560 -45.50 -18.63 -24.69
CA VAL A 560 -46.74 -18.37 -23.92
C VAL A 560 -48.04 -18.64 -24.70
N GLY A 561 -47.96 -19.24 -25.89
CA GLY A 561 -49.12 -19.75 -26.62
C GLY A 561 -49.56 -18.94 -27.84
N SER A 562 -48.70 -18.05 -28.36
CA SER A 562 -48.80 -17.43 -29.69
C SER A 562 -50.09 -16.64 -29.98
N THR A 563 -50.77 -16.11 -28.97
CA THR A 563 -51.89 -15.17 -29.15
C THR A 563 -51.70 -13.93 -28.30
N ASP A 564 -52.18 -12.78 -28.78
CA ASP A 564 -52.00 -11.50 -28.09
C ASP A 564 -52.63 -11.48 -26.68
N ALA A 565 -53.81 -12.09 -26.53
CA ALA A 565 -54.47 -12.21 -25.23
C ALA A 565 -53.68 -13.09 -24.25
N LYS A 566 -53.12 -14.22 -24.71
CA LYS A 566 -52.28 -15.08 -23.87
C LYS A 566 -50.96 -14.41 -23.51
N TYR A 567 -50.36 -13.71 -24.48
CA TYR A 567 -49.13 -12.95 -24.28
C TYR A 567 -49.29 -11.85 -23.22
N VAL A 568 -50.30 -10.98 -23.35
CA VAL A 568 -50.56 -9.93 -22.34
C VAL A 568 -50.88 -10.54 -20.98
N THR A 569 -51.63 -11.65 -20.93
CA THR A 569 -51.92 -12.37 -19.68
C THR A 569 -50.65 -12.89 -19.02
N ALA A 570 -49.73 -13.49 -19.79
CA ALA A 570 -48.46 -13.98 -19.29
C ALA A 570 -47.57 -12.85 -18.76
N LEU A 571 -47.51 -11.70 -19.47
CA LEU A 571 -46.77 -10.52 -18.99
C LEU A 571 -47.30 -10.02 -17.65
N TYR A 572 -48.62 -9.96 -17.46
CA TYR A 572 -49.23 -9.55 -16.20
C TYR A 572 -48.91 -10.52 -15.06
N GLN A 573 -48.97 -11.82 -15.32
CA GLN A 573 -48.64 -12.83 -14.33
C GLN A 573 -47.15 -12.80 -13.96
N HIS A 574 -46.27 -12.57 -14.93
CA HIS A 574 -44.82 -12.50 -14.74
C HIS A 574 -44.39 -11.23 -14.00
N ILE A 575 -44.84 -10.06 -14.47
CA ILE A 575 -44.37 -8.74 -14.01
C ILE A 575 -45.15 -8.23 -12.78
N LEU A 576 -46.46 -8.47 -12.73
CA LEU A 576 -47.35 -7.93 -11.70
C LEU A 576 -47.89 -9.00 -10.73
N HIS A 577 -47.48 -10.26 -10.91
CA HIS A 577 -47.90 -11.41 -10.10
C HIS A 577 -49.43 -11.56 -9.97
N ARG A 578 -50.17 -11.15 -11.01
CA ARG A 578 -51.64 -11.26 -11.06
C ARG A 578 -52.15 -11.33 -12.50
N PRO A 579 -53.36 -11.86 -12.75
CA PRO A 579 -53.97 -11.75 -14.08
C PRO A 579 -54.39 -10.30 -14.41
N PRO A 580 -54.48 -9.96 -15.71
CA PRO A 580 -55.06 -8.69 -16.16
C PRO A 580 -56.58 -8.69 -16.03
N THR A 581 -57.19 -7.51 -15.86
CA THR A 581 -58.64 -7.33 -16.03
C THR A 581 -59.03 -7.23 -17.50
N SER A 582 -60.32 -7.35 -17.82
CA SER A 582 -60.83 -7.18 -19.19
C SER A 582 -60.46 -5.81 -19.79
N ASP A 583 -60.52 -4.74 -19.00
CA ASP A 583 -60.12 -3.40 -19.46
C ASP A 583 -58.62 -3.31 -19.75
N GLN A 584 -57.79 -4.00 -18.96
CA GLN A 584 -56.35 -4.06 -19.18
C GLN A 584 -56.01 -4.85 -20.46
N LEU A 585 -56.71 -5.95 -20.74
CA LEU A 585 -56.57 -6.67 -22.01
C LEU A 585 -56.99 -5.77 -23.19
N ASN A 586 -58.14 -5.10 -23.08
CA ASN A 586 -58.63 -4.17 -24.11
C ASN A 586 -57.68 -2.97 -24.31
N HIS A 587 -56.93 -2.58 -23.29
CA HIS A 587 -55.93 -1.52 -23.37
C HIS A 587 -54.64 -1.96 -24.09
N TRP A 588 -54.09 -3.13 -23.73
CA TRP A 588 -52.76 -3.54 -24.18
C TRP A 588 -52.76 -4.28 -25.52
N ILE A 589 -53.79 -5.08 -25.83
CA ILE A 589 -53.83 -5.85 -27.08
C ILE A 589 -53.72 -4.93 -28.32
N PRO A 590 -54.51 -3.84 -28.46
CA PRO A 590 -54.37 -2.94 -29.60
C PRO A 590 -53.00 -2.25 -29.66
N ARG A 591 -52.35 -2.03 -28.50
CA ARG A 591 -51.04 -1.39 -28.40
C ARG A 591 -49.89 -2.28 -28.84
N LEU A 592 -50.08 -3.60 -28.95
CA LEU A 592 -49.07 -4.48 -29.54
C LEU A 592 -48.79 -4.12 -31.01
N ALA A 593 -49.80 -3.63 -31.74
CA ALA A 593 -49.64 -3.20 -33.13
C ALA A 593 -48.91 -1.84 -33.25
N THR A 594 -49.05 -0.96 -32.26
CA THR A 594 -48.50 0.41 -32.32
C THR A 594 -47.15 0.55 -31.61
N LEU A 595 -46.98 -0.09 -30.45
CA LEU A 595 -45.76 -0.03 -29.63
C LEU A 595 -44.85 -1.24 -29.86
N GLY A 596 -45.37 -2.31 -30.47
CA GLY A 596 -44.69 -3.59 -30.53
C GLY A 596 -44.62 -4.29 -29.16
N ARG A 597 -44.11 -5.53 -29.17
CA ARG A 597 -43.92 -6.32 -27.94
C ARG A 597 -42.98 -5.65 -26.94
N ALA A 598 -41.86 -5.12 -27.41
CA ALA A 598 -40.88 -4.45 -26.56
C ALA A 598 -41.47 -3.21 -25.87
N GLY A 599 -42.23 -2.37 -26.58
CA GLY A 599 -42.86 -1.20 -26.00
C GLY A 599 -43.93 -1.55 -24.94
N VAL A 600 -44.70 -2.62 -25.15
CA VAL A 600 -45.65 -3.11 -24.14
C VAL A 600 -44.95 -3.68 -22.91
N VAL A 601 -43.86 -4.45 -23.08
CA VAL A 601 -43.08 -4.97 -21.95
C VAL A 601 -42.48 -3.84 -21.14
N ASN A 602 -41.80 -2.87 -21.79
CA ASN A 602 -41.17 -1.75 -21.08
C ASN A 602 -42.22 -0.96 -20.28
N ALA A 603 -43.38 -0.67 -20.87
CA ALA A 603 -44.44 0.07 -20.17
C ALA A 603 -45.01 -0.69 -18.95
N LEU A 604 -45.05 -2.02 -18.99
CA LEU A 604 -45.45 -2.84 -17.83
C LEU A 604 -44.32 -2.99 -16.81
N TRP A 605 -43.07 -3.13 -17.27
CA TRP A 605 -41.88 -3.30 -16.43
C TRP A 605 -41.59 -2.06 -15.60
N ASP A 606 -41.73 -0.88 -16.20
CA ASP A 606 -41.50 0.43 -15.58
C ASP A 606 -42.71 0.94 -14.80
N ASN A 607 -43.81 0.16 -14.76
CA ASN A 607 -44.97 0.49 -13.97
C ASN A 607 -44.58 0.62 -12.48
N PRO A 608 -44.95 1.71 -11.76
CA PRO A 608 -44.58 1.90 -10.36
C PRO A 608 -44.97 0.74 -9.43
N GLN A 609 -46.06 0.02 -9.73
CA GLN A 609 -46.45 -1.17 -8.97
C GLN A 609 -45.55 -2.37 -9.26
N ALA A 610 -45.14 -2.56 -10.52
CA ALA A 610 -44.17 -3.60 -10.90
C ALA A 610 -42.80 -3.32 -10.25
N VAL A 611 -42.33 -2.08 -10.33
CA VAL A 611 -41.09 -1.64 -9.66
C VAL A 611 -41.18 -1.87 -8.16
N ARG A 612 -42.30 -1.54 -7.52
CA ARG A 612 -42.51 -1.79 -6.08
C ARG A 612 -42.39 -3.27 -5.73
N LEU A 613 -42.97 -4.16 -6.54
CA LEU A 613 -42.89 -5.61 -6.31
C LEU A 613 -41.43 -6.08 -6.35
N ARG A 614 -40.64 -5.61 -7.32
CA ARG A 614 -39.21 -5.93 -7.42
C ARG A 614 -38.39 -5.33 -6.26
N VAL A 615 -38.71 -4.12 -5.81
CA VAL A 615 -38.11 -3.53 -4.60
C VAL A 615 -38.39 -4.39 -3.36
N VAL A 616 -39.64 -4.78 -3.15
CA VAL A 616 -40.04 -5.64 -2.02
C VAL A 616 -39.33 -7.00 -2.09
N ALA A 617 -39.30 -7.62 -3.27
CA ALA A 617 -38.60 -8.89 -3.47
C ALA A 617 -37.11 -8.78 -3.16
N THR A 618 -36.47 -7.68 -3.57
CA THR A 618 -35.04 -7.44 -3.31
C THR A 618 -34.76 -7.30 -1.81
N TYR A 619 -35.58 -6.54 -1.08
CA TYR A 619 -35.47 -6.42 0.38
C TYR A 619 -35.69 -7.77 1.08
N GLN A 620 -36.69 -8.54 0.64
CA GLN A 620 -36.97 -9.85 1.21
C GLN A 620 -35.81 -10.81 0.98
N HIS A 621 -35.19 -10.78 -0.21
CA HIS A 621 -34.07 -11.64 -0.54
C HIS A 621 -32.83 -11.32 0.27
N TYR A 622 -32.37 -10.07 0.29
CA TYR A 622 -31.10 -9.71 0.94
C TYR A 622 -31.24 -9.43 2.45
N LEU A 623 -32.39 -8.94 2.93
CA LEU A 623 -32.58 -8.56 4.34
C LEU A 623 -33.58 -9.44 5.09
N GLY A 624 -34.27 -10.36 4.41
CA GLY A 624 -35.30 -11.21 5.03
C GLY A 624 -36.55 -10.46 5.51
N VAL A 625 -36.69 -9.17 5.16
CA VAL A 625 -37.79 -8.31 5.61
C VAL A 625 -38.39 -7.52 4.46
N ALA A 626 -39.65 -7.10 4.59
CA ALA A 626 -40.25 -6.13 3.68
C ALA A 626 -39.69 -4.70 3.95
N PRO A 627 -39.56 -3.86 2.92
CA PRO A 627 -39.23 -2.44 3.10
C PRO A 627 -40.41 -1.71 3.77
N THR A 628 -40.11 -0.62 4.48
CA THR A 628 -41.17 0.31 4.89
C THR A 628 -41.79 0.98 3.67
N THR A 629 -43.01 1.51 3.80
CA THR A 629 -43.68 2.24 2.70
C THR A 629 -42.81 3.38 2.17
N ALA A 630 -42.18 4.15 3.07
CA ALA A 630 -41.28 5.24 2.68
C ALA A 630 -40.05 4.73 1.90
N GLN A 631 -39.40 3.66 2.36
CA GLN A 631 -38.27 3.06 1.64
C GLN A 631 -38.68 2.59 0.25
N ALA A 632 -39.82 1.89 0.15
CA ALA A 632 -40.34 1.43 -1.13
C ALA A 632 -40.66 2.59 -2.07
N ASP A 633 -41.31 3.65 -1.57
CA ASP A 633 -41.67 4.83 -2.37
C ASP A 633 -40.43 5.58 -2.88
N THR A 634 -39.41 5.73 -2.04
CA THR A 634 -38.12 6.32 -2.43
C THR A 634 -37.47 5.54 -3.56
N TRP A 635 -37.41 4.20 -3.45
CA TRP A 635 -36.79 3.37 -4.47
C TRP A 635 -37.61 3.33 -5.77
N VAL A 636 -38.93 3.26 -5.68
CA VAL A 636 -39.81 3.34 -6.86
C VAL A 636 -39.58 4.66 -7.59
N LYS A 637 -39.52 5.79 -6.88
CA LYS A 637 -39.24 7.09 -7.48
C LYS A 637 -37.87 7.12 -8.17
N ARG A 638 -36.83 6.61 -7.51
CA ARG A 638 -35.46 6.54 -8.05
C ARG A 638 -35.37 5.72 -9.33
N LEU A 639 -35.91 4.50 -9.31
CA LEU A 639 -35.86 3.57 -10.45
C LEU A 639 -36.74 3.99 -11.64
N THR A 640 -37.74 4.86 -11.43
CA THR A 640 -38.63 5.36 -12.50
C THR A 640 -38.26 6.76 -13.00
N ALA A 641 -37.35 7.48 -12.32
CA ALA A 641 -37.05 8.88 -12.61
C ALA A 641 -36.10 9.09 -13.81
N GLY A 642 -35.60 8.03 -14.45
CA GLY A 642 -34.63 8.14 -15.54
C GLY A 642 -33.27 8.71 -15.11
N THR A 643 -32.95 8.61 -13.82
CA THR A 643 -31.71 9.12 -13.20
C THR A 643 -30.46 8.27 -13.50
N GLY A 644 -30.61 7.20 -14.27
CA GLY A 644 -29.56 6.21 -14.52
C GLY A 644 -29.39 5.17 -13.41
N GLU A 645 -30.22 5.22 -12.36
CA GLU A 645 -30.24 4.22 -11.30
C GLU A 645 -31.07 3.00 -11.70
N ASP A 646 -30.52 1.82 -11.45
CA ASP A 646 -31.08 0.53 -11.84
C ASP A 646 -31.20 -0.42 -10.64
N GLU A 647 -31.67 -1.65 -10.89
CA GLU A 647 -31.81 -2.63 -9.84
C GLU A 647 -30.45 -3.07 -9.25
N ALA A 648 -29.35 -2.93 -9.99
CA ALA A 648 -28.01 -3.12 -9.45
C ALA A 648 -27.69 -2.06 -8.38
N THR A 649 -28.10 -0.82 -8.60
CA THR A 649 -27.98 0.28 -7.63
C THR A 649 -28.76 -0.02 -6.35
N LEU A 650 -29.99 -0.53 -6.48
CA LEU A 650 -30.80 -0.97 -5.35
C LEU A 650 -30.11 -2.10 -4.55
N ARG A 651 -29.65 -3.15 -5.24
CA ARG A 651 -28.97 -4.29 -4.58
C ARG A 651 -27.73 -3.85 -3.83
N ARG A 652 -26.87 -3.05 -4.47
CA ARG A 652 -25.68 -2.48 -3.84
C ARG A 652 -26.06 -1.72 -2.57
N ALA A 653 -27.03 -0.82 -2.65
CA ALA A 653 -27.45 0.01 -1.52
C ALA A 653 -28.03 -0.79 -0.35
N ILE A 654 -28.51 -2.01 -0.58
CA ILE A 654 -28.98 -2.91 0.49
C ILE A 654 -27.82 -3.68 1.12
N VAL A 655 -26.94 -4.28 0.33
CA VAL A 655 -25.88 -5.15 0.85
C VAL A 655 -24.77 -4.38 1.57
N VAL A 656 -24.60 -3.10 1.30
CA VAL A 656 -23.65 -2.23 2.03
C VAL A 656 -24.20 -1.66 3.34
N THR A 657 -25.36 -2.15 3.81
CA THR A 657 -25.94 -1.70 5.08
C THR A 657 -25.41 -2.51 6.24
N ALA A 658 -25.26 -1.86 7.41
CA ALA A 658 -24.97 -2.54 8.67
C ALA A 658 -26.00 -3.63 9.00
N LYS A 659 -27.26 -3.46 8.55
CA LYS A 659 -28.30 -4.49 8.71
C LYS A 659 -27.99 -5.75 7.91
N TYR A 660 -27.53 -5.61 6.66
CA TYR A 660 -27.10 -6.77 5.89
C TYR A 660 -25.88 -7.45 6.52
N LEU A 661 -24.90 -6.68 7.01
CA LEU A 661 -23.74 -7.21 7.74
C LEU A 661 -24.17 -8.05 8.94
N ALA A 662 -25.00 -7.49 9.82
CA ALA A 662 -25.49 -8.18 11.01
C ALA A 662 -26.33 -9.43 10.65
N ASN A 663 -27.13 -9.36 9.57
CA ASN A 663 -27.87 -10.53 9.09
C ASN A 663 -26.94 -11.60 8.51
N ALA A 664 -25.84 -11.23 7.86
CA ALA A 664 -24.85 -12.18 7.35
C ALA A 664 -24.16 -12.90 8.51
N ASP A 665 -23.75 -12.16 9.54
CA ASP A 665 -23.11 -12.67 10.76
C ASP A 665 -24.03 -13.53 11.64
N LEU A 666 -25.34 -13.37 11.53
CA LEU A 666 -26.30 -14.28 12.17
C LEU A 666 -26.60 -15.54 11.34
N ARG A 667 -26.33 -15.51 10.03
CA ARG A 667 -26.65 -16.61 9.10
C ARG A 667 -25.55 -17.67 9.06
N TYR A 668 -24.31 -17.24 9.19
CA TYR A 668 -23.08 -18.05 9.17
C TYR A 668 -22.34 -17.79 10.47
#